data_AF-A0AAE1WXZ0-F1
#
_entry.id   AF-A0AAE1WXZ0-F1
#
_cell.length_a   1.000
_cell.length_b   1.000
_cell.length_c   1.000
_cell.angle_alpha   90.00
_cell.angle_beta   90.00
_cell.angle_gamma   90.00
#
_symmetry.space_group_name_H-M   'P 1'
#
loop_
_entity.id
_entity.type
_entity.pdbx_description
1 polymer ?
#
loop_
_entity_poly.entity_id
_entity_poly.type
_entity_poly.pdbx_seq_one_letter_code
_entity_poly.pdbx_strand_id
1 'polypeptide(L)'
;MGNMVVIWAIGLIKPPDSLRPFYLPQNHGGTYGQLRLNISARVNDCLGPLDAQDKEDQDLVIADKKEPLVISTGPALHYPNPPNPSKVLYINKKEAPILRVERGVPVKFSIQAGHDVALYVTSDPIGGNATLRNTSETIYFGGPEAEGVQASPGEMVWAPDRNTPDLVYYHSLYVPKMGWKVQVVDGGLPDMYNNSVSLDDQQVMLFWTLSENSISIAARGEKKSGYLAIGFGRGMVNNYAYVGWVDDSGKGRVNTYWIDGRDASNVHPTKENLTYVRCKSENGIITLEFTRPLNPSCDPDGRPECNNIVEPSTPLKVIWAMGAQWSDDHLSVGNMHFVTSKRPMSVLLMRGSAEAEEDLRPVLGVHGFMMFLAWGILLPGGILAARYLKHVKDDNWFRIHVYLQYSGLAIVFLGFLFAVAELRGLTFDSMHVKFGMLAILLAVAQPLNAYLRPKKPANGRRLLKETHMGVYSYYNWEICYSCWSCCSYQWDETFGREYHEMKKRRGRILGRSNWVLGNGEEEDVDLLTPSRVMTHKESQSSERMEIAIFQRFEISPLVMRYSSHVFGSGEQIVSDIDLVHSFCPSPLPFDSLPAAQSLVPTANVVTCTSLAAVLILIMIMLVSDFWLLLGDPEMVH
;
A
#
# COMPACT_ATOMS: atom_id res chain seq x y z
N MET A 1 25.78 64.16 7.74
CA MET A 1 25.04 64.60 8.94
C MET A 1 24.51 65.99 8.66
N GLY A 2 23.18 66.14 8.59
CA GLY A 2 22.56 67.45 8.44
C GLY A 2 22.22 67.98 9.83
N ASN A 3 22.61 69.22 10.13
CA ASN A 3 22.16 69.89 11.34
C ASN A 3 20.77 70.46 11.08
N MET A 4 19.75 69.89 11.70
CA MET A 4 18.41 70.48 11.69
C MET A 4 18.21 71.28 12.96
N VAL A 5 17.84 72.55 12.80
CA VAL A 5 17.41 73.40 13.91
C VAL A 5 15.92 73.20 14.06
N VAL A 6 15.49 72.57 15.14
CA VAL A 6 14.08 72.45 15.49
C VAL A 6 13.75 73.56 16.48
N ILE A 7 12.77 74.38 16.11
CA ILE A 7 12.22 75.42 16.98
C ILE A 7 10.93 74.84 17.57
N TRP A 8 10.83 74.81 18.90
CA TRP A 8 9.65 74.32 19.59
C TRP A 8 9.11 75.39 20.54
N ALA A 9 7.80 75.39 20.73
CA ALA A 9 7.11 76.24 21.67
C ALA A 9 5.89 75.50 22.21
N ILE A 10 5.63 75.61 23.51
CA ILE A 10 4.40 75.11 24.13
C ILE A 10 3.44 76.27 24.31
N GLY A 11 2.21 76.13 23.81
CA GLY A 11 1.19 77.17 23.88
C GLY A 11 -0.18 76.68 23.45
N LEU A 12 -1.21 77.48 23.71
CA LEU A 12 -2.56 77.23 23.22
C LEU A 12 -2.54 77.19 21.69
N ILE A 13 -3.15 76.18 21.11
CA ILE A 13 -3.19 75.97 19.67
C ILE A 13 -4.37 76.76 19.09
N LYS A 14 -4.11 77.60 18.08
CA LYS A 14 -5.17 78.24 17.29
C LYS A 14 -5.68 77.25 16.23
N PRO A 15 -7.00 77.05 16.12
CA PRO A 15 -7.56 76.27 15.02
C PRO A 15 -7.31 76.94 13.66
N PRO A 16 -7.30 76.17 12.56
CA PRO A 16 -7.10 76.68 11.21
C PRO A 16 -8.11 77.77 10.85
N ASP A 17 -7.69 78.75 10.07
CA ASP A 17 -8.55 79.78 9.49
C ASP A 17 -8.31 79.92 7.98
N SER A 18 -9.07 80.81 7.33
CA SER A 18 -9.01 81.00 5.87
C SER A 18 -7.64 81.48 5.35
N LEU A 19 -6.76 81.95 6.22
CA LEU A 19 -5.40 82.39 5.86
C LEU A 19 -4.33 81.38 6.27
N ARG A 20 -4.64 80.46 7.20
CA ARG A 20 -3.69 79.47 7.74
C ARG A 20 -4.38 78.11 7.90
N PRO A 21 -4.14 77.15 6.99
CA PRO A 21 -4.82 75.85 6.99
C PRO A 21 -4.30 74.86 8.04
N PHE A 22 -3.31 75.26 8.85
CA PHE A 22 -2.70 74.42 9.87
C PHE A 22 -2.89 75.01 11.26
N TYR A 23 -3.01 74.12 12.24
CA TYR A 23 -2.99 74.46 13.65
C TYR A 23 -1.64 75.11 14.01
N LEU A 24 -1.68 76.35 14.49
CA LEU A 24 -0.47 77.10 14.85
C LEU A 24 -0.57 77.59 16.30
N PRO A 25 0.55 77.64 17.05
CA PRO A 25 0.56 78.21 18.39
C PRO A 25 0.04 79.65 18.35
N GLN A 26 -0.92 79.95 19.20
CA GLN A 26 -1.62 81.24 19.27
C GLN A 26 -0.73 82.34 19.87
N ASN A 27 0.20 81.94 20.75
CA ASN A 27 1.34 82.71 21.23
C ASN A 27 2.47 81.72 21.56
N HIS A 28 3.73 82.15 21.41
CA HIS A 28 4.83 81.46 22.08
C HIS A 28 4.63 81.70 23.58
N GLY A 29 4.13 80.71 24.33
CA GLY A 29 4.12 80.79 25.79
C GLY A 29 5.56 81.01 26.32
N GLY A 30 5.72 81.33 27.61
CA GLY A 30 7.03 81.60 28.22
C GLY A 30 8.07 80.47 28.14
N THR A 31 7.68 79.30 27.62
CA THR A 31 8.53 78.13 27.36
C THR A 31 8.60 77.86 25.86
N TYR A 32 9.61 78.44 25.22
CA TYR A 32 10.03 78.15 23.85
C TYR A 32 11.55 77.97 23.80
N GLY A 33 12.03 77.24 22.79
CA GLY A 33 13.45 76.96 22.66
C GLY A 33 13.82 76.50 21.26
N GLN A 34 15.12 76.53 20.99
CA GLN A 34 15.70 75.92 19.80
C GLN A 34 16.57 74.74 20.23
N LEU A 35 16.36 73.60 19.59
CA LEU A 35 17.19 72.42 19.78
C LEU A 35 17.90 72.14 18.46
N ARG A 36 19.22 72.02 18.52
CA ARG A 36 20.01 71.54 17.39
C ARG A 36 20.04 70.03 17.47
N LEU A 37 19.31 69.38 16.57
CA LEU A 37 19.34 67.94 16.44
C LEU A 37 20.44 67.58 15.44
N ASN A 38 21.45 66.86 15.94
CA ASN A 38 22.38 66.16 15.06
C ASN A 38 21.64 64.96 14.48
N ILE A 39 21.08 65.13 13.28
CA ILE A 39 20.43 64.03 12.58
C ILE A 39 21.53 63.06 12.13
N SER A 40 21.44 61.81 12.60
CA SER A 40 22.30 60.72 12.16
C SER A 40 22.16 60.50 10.65
N ALA A 41 22.98 59.61 10.08
CA ALA A 41 22.69 59.12 8.73
C ALA A 41 21.23 58.61 8.67
N ARG A 42 20.61 58.70 7.49
CA ARG A 42 19.27 58.16 7.27
C ARG A 42 19.36 56.64 7.43
N VAL A 43 18.99 56.14 8.61
CA VAL A 43 18.90 54.71 8.89
C VAL A 43 17.43 54.34 8.77
N ASN A 44 17.09 53.53 7.77
CA ASN A 44 15.73 53.03 7.58
C ASN A 44 15.71 51.55 7.96
N ASP A 45 15.71 51.28 9.27
CA ASP A 45 15.67 49.92 9.83
C ASP A 45 14.26 49.28 9.73
N CYS A 46 13.27 50.03 9.21
CA CYS A 46 11.92 49.56 8.92
C CYS A 46 11.87 48.77 7.60
N LEU A 47 12.60 47.66 7.56
CA LEU A 47 12.73 46.81 6.38
C LEU A 47 11.54 45.85 6.24
N GLY A 48 10.84 45.50 7.31
CA GLY A 48 9.72 44.55 7.24
C GLY A 48 8.40 45.16 6.74
N PRO A 49 7.41 44.32 6.41
CA PRO A 49 6.03 44.77 6.29
C PRO A 49 5.57 45.18 7.69
N LEU A 50 5.31 46.47 7.89
CA LEU A 50 4.91 47.01 9.18
C LEU A 50 3.39 46.84 9.33
N ASP A 51 2.97 45.74 9.94
CA ASP A 51 1.56 45.50 10.23
C ASP A 51 1.18 46.24 11.52
N ALA A 52 0.41 47.33 11.41
CA ALA A 52 -0.06 48.07 12.57
C ALA A 52 -1.10 47.25 13.37
N GLN A 53 -1.11 47.39 14.70
CA GLN A 53 -2.10 46.73 15.56
C GLN A 53 -3.53 47.24 15.29
N ASP A 54 -3.67 48.52 14.94
CA ASP A 54 -4.95 49.19 14.68
C ASP A 54 -5.22 49.40 13.18
N LYS A 55 -4.86 48.42 12.34
CA LYS A 55 -5.06 48.52 10.89
C LYS A 55 -6.53 48.36 10.50
N GLU A 56 -6.90 48.97 9.38
CA GLU A 56 -8.17 48.69 8.71
C GLU A 56 -8.21 47.24 8.18
N ASP A 57 -9.43 46.71 8.05
CA ASP A 57 -9.65 45.38 7.48
C ASP A 57 -9.13 45.34 6.05
N GLN A 58 -8.16 44.46 5.82
CA GLN A 58 -7.59 44.28 4.49
C GLN A 58 -8.50 43.42 3.64
N ASP A 59 -8.69 43.85 2.40
CA ASP A 59 -9.37 43.08 1.39
C ASP A 59 -8.71 41.72 1.18
N LEU A 60 -9.52 40.66 1.10
CA LEU A 60 -9.10 39.32 0.71
C LEU A 60 -9.58 39.04 -0.73
N VAL A 61 -8.69 38.51 -1.55
CA VAL A 61 -9.01 37.97 -2.88
C VAL A 61 -8.62 36.50 -2.89
N ILE A 62 -9.57 35.62 -3.18
CA ILE A 62 -9.33 34.18 -3.34
C ILE A 62 -9.21 33.91 -4.84
N ALA A 63 -8.10 33.29 -5.24
CA ALA A 63 -7.88 32.92 -6.63
C ALA A 63 -8.72 31.70 -7.00
N ASP A 64 -9.55 31.83 -8.04
CA ASP A 64 -10.31 30.71 -8.63
C ASP A 64 -9.60 30.21 -9.91
N LYS A 65 -9.72 28.92 -10.20
CA LYS A 65 -9.21 28.27 -11.42
C LYS A 65 -9.84 28.83 -12.70
N LYS A 66 -11.08 29.34 -12.63
CA LYS A 66 -11.84 29.77 -13.82
C LYS A 66 -11.67 31.25 -14.16
N GLU A 67 -11.51 32.11 -13.16
CA GLU A 67 -11.49 33.55 -13.35
C GLU A 67 -10.06 34.11 -13.30
N PRO A 68 -9.62 34.84 -14.35
CA PRO A 68 -8.30 35.46 -14.32
C PRO A 68 -8.27 36.63 -13.32
N LEU A 69 -7.22 36.69 -12.51
CA LEU A 69 -6.94 37.82 -11.64
C LEU A 69 -6.43 39.00 -12.47
N VAL A 70 -7.18 40.10 -12.47
CA VAL A 70 -6.80 41.31 -13.19
C VAL A 70 -5.89 42.15 -12.31
N ILE A 71 -4.66 42.36 -12.76
CA ILE A 71 -3.63 43.13 -12.06
C ILE A 71 -3.51 44.49 -12.72
N SER A 72 -3.72 45.57 -11.97
CA SER A 72 -3.59 46.94 -12.46
C SER A 72 -2.79 47.79 -11.48
N THR A 73 -2.51 49.04 -11.84
CA THR A 73 -1.80 50.00 -10.97
C THR A 73 -2.66 51.21 -10.67
N GLY A 74 -2.52 51.77 -9.47
CA GLY A 74 -3.27 52.94 -9.02
C GLY A 74 -2.56 53.65 -7.86
N PRO A 75 -3.04 54.84 -7.44
CA PRO A 75 -2.46 55.57 -6.32
C PRO A 75 -2.66 54.84 -4.99
N ALA A 76 -1.69 54.93 -4.07
CA ALA A 76 -1.83 54.41 -2.71
C ALA A 76 -2.80 55.29 -1.91
N LEU A 77 -3.94 54.73 -1.48
CA LEU A 77 -4.92 55.42 -0.63
C LEU A 77 -4.85 54.87 0.80
N HIS A 78 -5.04 53.56 0.96
CA HIS A 78 -5.04 52.84 2.24
C HIS A 78 -3.96 51.73 2.27
N TYR A 79 -2.82 51.99 1.62
CA TYR A 79 -1.77 50.99 1.48
C TYR A 79 -1.22 50.55 2.86
N PRO A 80 -1.21 49.24 3.15
CA PRO A 80 -0.92 48.75 4.50
C PRO A 80 0.56 48.75 4.89
N ASN A 81 1.48 49.00 3.95
CA ASN A 81 2.92 48.89 4.20
C ASN A 81 3.66 50.22 4.03
N PRO A 82 3.86 51.02 5.08
CA PRO A 82 4.62 52.26 4.95
C PRO A 82 6.09 52.00 4.53
N PRO A 83 6.73 52.94 3.81
CA PRO A 83 6.19 54.20 3.30
C PRO A 83 5.25 53.99 2.10
N ASN A 84 4.19 54.79 2.01
CA ASN A 84 3.23 54.73 0.90
C ASN A 84 3.92 55.13 -0.41
N PRO A 85 4.04 54.22 -1.39
CA PRO A 85 4.57 54.57 -2.70
C PRO A 85 3.55 55.43 -3.47
N SER A 86 4.00 56.07 -4.54
CA SER A 86 3.11 56.87 -5.41
C SER A 86 2.11 56.01 -6.19
N LYS A 87 2.47 54.75 -6.47
CA LYS A 87 1.61 53.75 -7.12
C LYS A 87 1.71 52.41 -6.39
N VAL A 88 0.62 51.66 -6.34
CA VAL A 88 0.52 50.29 -5.82
C VAL A 88 -0.20 49.38 -6.80
N LEU A 89 -0.05 48.07 -6.60
CA LEU A 89 -0.75 47.03 -7.34
C LEU A 89 -2.16 46.86 -6.81
N TYR A 90 -3.11 46.85 -7.75
CA TYR A 90 -4.50 46.50 -7.53
C TYR A 90 -4.77 45.11 -8.11
N ILE A 91 -5.53 44.29 -7.37
CA ILE A 91 -6.00 42.98 -7.84
C ILE A 91 -7.52 43.01 -7.85
N ASN A 92 -8.13 42.75 -9.01
CA ASN A 92 -9.59 42.82 -9.18
C ASN A 92 -10.20 44.12 -8.63
N LYS A 93 -9.52 45.26 -8.90
CA LYS A 93 -9.87 46.62 -8.44
C LYS A 93 -9.76 46.88 -6.92
N LYS A 94 -9.22 45.94 -6.15
CA LYS A 94 -8.92 46.12 -4.72
C LYS A 94 -7.48 46.56 -4.53
N GLU A 95 -7.23 47.51 -3.62
CA GLU A 95 -5.90 48.04 -3.34
C GLU A 95 -5.10 47.05 -2.51
N ALA A 96 -3.97 46.57 -3.05
CA ALA A 96 -3.02 45.71 -2.34
C ALA A 96 -3.65 44.61 -1.43
N PRO A 97 -4.64 43.83 -1.91
CA PRO A 97 -5.35 42.87 -1.07
C PRO A 97 -4.45 41.71 -0.65
N ILE A 98 -4.82 41.01 0.41
CA ILE A 98 -4.26 39.69 0.69
C ILE A 98 -4.75 38.75 -0.43
N LEU A 99 -3.82 38.16 -1.17
CA LEU A 99 -4.14 37.18 -2.21
C LEU A 99 -4.07 35.77 -1.60
N ARG A 100 -5.12 34.98 -1.69
CA ARG A 100 -5.12 33.57 -1.30
C ARG A 100 -5.09 32.68 -2.53
N VAL A 101 -4.11 31.79 -2.60
CA VAL A 101 -3.91 30.82 -3.69
C VAL A 101 -3.78 29.42 -3.12
N GLU A 102 -4.20 28.41 -3.88
CA GLU A 102 -4.14 27.00 -3.48
C GLU A 102 -2.99 26.28 -4.20
N ARG A 103 -2.21 25.48 -3.48
CA ARG A 103 -1.13 24.68 -4.08
C ARG A 103 -1.69 23.66 -5.06
N GLY A 104 -1.03 23.52 -6.21
CA GLY A 104 -1.44 22.62 -7.29
C GLY A 104 -2.56 23.19 -8.19
N VAL A 105 -3.21 24.28 -7.79
CA VAL A 105 -4.28 24.90 -8.58
C VAL A 105 -3.69 26.00 -9.48
N PRO A 106 -3.79 25.88 -10.82
CA PRO A 106 -3.30 26.91 -11.72
C PRO A 106 -4.20 28.15 -11.67
N VAL A 107 -3.60 29.29 -11.34
CA VAL A 107 -4.21 30.62 -11.28
C VAL A 107 -3.76 31.44 -12.48
N LYS A 108 -4.71 32.05 -13.19
CA LYS A 108 -4.43 32.93 -14.32
C LYS A 108 -4.31 34.38 -13.86
N PHE A 109 -3.28 35.08 -14.33
CA PHE A 109 -3.05 36.49 -14.09
C PHE A 109 -3.15 37.25 -15.41
N SER A 110 -3.97 38.29 -15.45
CA SER A 110 -4.08 39.24 -16.55
C SER A 110 -3.47 40.57 -16.13
N ILE A 111 -2.24 40.82 -16.56
CA ILE A 111 -1.42 41.95 -16.13
C ILE A 111 -1.69 43.16 -17.02
N GLN A 112 -2.23 44.21 -16.42
CA GLN A 112 -2.65 45.46 -17.04
C GLN A 112 -2.06 46.66 -16.27
N ALA A 113 -0.84 46.50 -15.77
CA ALA A 113 -0.19 47.37 -14.81
C ALA A 113 0.64 48.51 -15.43
N GLY A 114 0.95 48.42 -16.73
CA GLY A 114 1.88 49.32 -17.42
C GLY A 114 3.20 48.63 -17.80
N HIS A 115 3.99 49.29 -18.67
CA HIS A 115 5.34 48.84 -19.03
C HIS A 115 6.37 49.15 -17.94
N ASP A 116 6.04 50.01 -16.98
CA ASP A 116 6.88 50.38 -15.84
C ASP A 116 6.69 49.44 -14.64
N VAL A 117 5.86 48.40 -14.77
CA VAL A 117 5.49 47.51 -13.68
C VAL A 117 5.43 46.06 -14.15
N ALA A 118 6.48 45.31 -13.83
CA ALA A 118 6.53 43.85 -13.99
C ALA A 118 6.12 43.14 -12.69
N LEU A 119 5.12 42.28 -12.72
CA LEU A 119 4.63 41.54 -11.55
C LEU A 119 5.53 40.34 -11.24
N TYR A 120 5.89 40.14 -9.97
CA TYR A 120 6.51 38.90 -9.54
C TYR A 120 6.12 38.53 -8.11
N VAL A 121 6.25 37.25 -7.78
CA VAL A 121 6.02 36.71 -6.43
C VAL A 121 7.35 36.23 -5.87
N THR A 122 7.68 36.67 -4.66
CA THR A 122 8.98 36.49 -4.03
C THR A 122 8.86 36.15 -2.55
N SER A 123 9.92 35.58 -1.98
CA SER A 123 10.08 35.41 -0.53
C SER A 123 10.37 36.72 0.21
N ASP A 124 10.80 37.77 -0.49
CA ASP A 124 11.16 39.05 0.10
C ASP A 124 9.94 39.96 0.32
N PRO A 125 9.70 40.48 1.54
CA PRO A 125 8.53 41.33 1.84
C PRO A 125 8.61 42.77 1.33
N ILE A 126 9.73 43.16 0.69
CA ILE A 126 9.93 44.51 0.20
C ILE A 126 9.81 44.55 -1.32
N GLY A 127 10.31 43.53 -2.01
CA GLY A 127 10.33 43.44 -3.46
C GLY A 127 11.28 44.44 -4.13
N GLY A 128 11.10 44.68 -5.43
CA GLY A 128 11.89 45.64 -6.19
C GLY A 128 13.32 45.17 -6.49
N ASN A 129 13.48 43.88 -6.82
CA ASN A 129 14.76 43.20 -7.10
C ASN A 129 15.74 43.29 -5.91
N ALA A 130 15.68 42.28 -5.03
CA ALA A 130 16.48 42.21 -3.82
C ALA A 130 18.00 42.26 -4.07
N THR A 131 18.45 41.83 -5.25
CA THR A 131 19.87 41.88 -5.66
C THR A 131 20.43 43.29 -5.62
N LEU A 132 19.62 44.30 -5.96
CA LEU A 132 20.01 45.72 -5.90
C LEU A 132 20.31 46.20 -4.48
N ARG A 133 19.81 45.46 -3.47
CA ARG A 133 20.01 45.72 -2.04
C ARG A 133 20.97 44.72 -1.41
N ASN A 134 21.77 44.03 -2.22
CA ASN A 134 22.76 43.05 -1.77
C ASN A 134 22.15 41.92 -0.91
N THR A 135 20.91 41.52 -1.22
CA THR A 135 20.13 40.49 -0.51
C THR A 135 19.66 39.45 -1.53
N SER A 136 19.63 38.16 -1.14
CA SER A 136 19.08 37.09 -1.98
C SER A 136 17.57 36.95 -1.78
N GLU A 137 16.82 36.78 -2.86
CA GLU A 137 15.40 36.44 -2.83
C GLU A 137 15.13 35.19 -3.68
N THR A 138 14.03 34.51 -3.39
CA THR A 138 13.53 33.39 -4.20
C THR A 138 12.31 33.85 -4.96
N ILE A 139 12.37 33.80 -6.29
CA ILE A 139 11.25 34.15 -7.17
C ILE A 139 10.44 32.88 -7.42
N TYR A 140 9.16 32.90 -7.04
CA TYR A 140 8.23 31.78 -7.22
C TYR A 140 7.40 31.91 -8.50
N PHE A 141 7.22 33.13 -9.01
CA PHE A 141 6.42 33.42 -10.19
C PHE A 141 6.75 34.81 -10.76
N GLY A 142 6.64 34.94 -12.07
CA GLY A 142 6.87 36.19 -12.80
C GLY A 142 8.33 36.60 -12.89
N GLY A 143 8.56 37.82 -13.33
CA GLY A 143 9.86 38.28 -13.78
C GLY A 143 9.74 39.52 -14.67
N PRO A 144 10.81 39.97 -15.35
CA PRO A 144 10.77 41.10 -16.27
C PRO A 144 9.75 40.95 -17.40
N GLU A 145 9.44 39.72 -17.79
CA GLU A 145 8.45 39.39 -18.82
C GLU A 145 6.99 39.57 -18.37
N ALA A 146 6.76 39.75 -17.07
CA ALA A 146 5.45 39.86 -16.44
C ALA A 146 4.86 41.28 -16.53
N GLU A 147 4.92 41.88 -17.71
CA GLU A 147 4.43 43.23 -17.98
C GLU A 147 3.22 43.19 -18.92
N GLY A 148 2.37 44.21 -18.85
CA GLY A 148 1.23 44.32 -19.75
C GLY A 148 0.43 45.59 -19.54
N VAL A 149 -0.33 45.96 -20.57
CA VAL A 149 -1.17 47.17 -20.57
C VAL A 149 -2.63 46.81 -20.76
N GLN A 150 -3.54 47.72 -20.43
CA GLN A 150 -4.98 47.47 -20.57
C GLN A 150 -5.40 47.09 -22.01
N ALA A 151 -4.73 47.65 -23.03
CA ALA A 151 -5.00 47.33 -24.44
C ALA A 151 -4.46 45.97 -24.89
N SER A 152 -3.41 45.47 -24.23
CA SER A 152 -2.78 44.18 -24.50
C SER A 152 -2.24 43.63 -23.17
N PRO A 153 -3.12 42.95 -22.41
CA PRO A 153 -2.75 42.42 -21.10
C PRO A 153 -1.69 41.32 -21.24
N GLY A 154 -0.72 41.31 -20.33
CA GLY A 154 0.23 40.20 -20.19
C GLY A 154 -0.45 39.03 -19.48
N GLU A 155 -0.63 37.91 -20.17
CA GLU A 155 -1.25 36.73 -19.57
C GLU A 155 -0.19 35.74 -19.07
N MET A 156 -0.32 35.34 -17.81
CA MET A 156 0.55 34.33 -17.21
C MET A 156 -0.24 33.40 -16.29
N VAL A 157 0.31 32.21 -16.05
CA VAL A 157 -0.31 31.21 -15.19
C VAL A 157 0.68 30.78 -14.12
N TRP A 158 0.23 30.76 -12.88
CA TRP A 158 1.00 30.26 -11.75
C TRP A 158 0.25 29.12 -11.09
N ALA A 159 0.92 27.99 -10.90
CA ALA A 159 0.44 26.93 -10.01
C ALA A 159 1.45 26.85 -8.85
N PRO A 160 1.13 27.39 -7.66
CA PRO A 160 2.01 27.26 -6.49
C PRO A 160 2.28 25.78 -6.24
N ASP A 161 3.54 25.41 -6.15
CA ASP A 161 3.93 24.03 -5.90
C ASP A 161 4.04 23.75 -4.39
N ARG A 162 4.35 22.50 -4.04
CA ARG A 162 4.61 22.10 -2.65
C ARG A 162 5.80 22.82 -2.00
N ASN A 163 6.70 23.41 -2.80
CA ASN A 163 7.90 24.07 -2.32
C ASN A 163 7.65 25.55 -1.97
N THR A 164 6.53 26.10 -2.45
CA THR A 164 6.10 27.46 -2.18
C THR A 164 5.69 27.58 -0.70
N PRO A 165 6.30 28.48 0.11
CA PRO A 165 5.93 28.70 1.52
C PRO A 165 4.48 29.16 1.70
N ASP A 166 3.93 29.01 2.92
CA ASP A 166 2.55 29.42 3.24
C ASP A 166 2.34 30.94 3.13
N LEU A 167 3.42 31.72 3.24
CA LEU A 167 3.44 33.16 3.07
C LEU A 167 4.55 33.57 2.12
N VAL A 168 4.16 34.17 1.00
CA VAL A 168 5.04 34.84 0.04
C VAL A 168 4.47 36.22 -0.27
N TYR A 169 5.15 37.01 -1.10
CA TYR A 169 4.77 38.39 -1.37
C TYR A 169 4.74 38.66 -2.87
N TYR A 170 3.69 39.33 -3.34
CA TYR A 170 3.64 39.81 -4.72
C TYR A 170 4.09 41.26 -4.76
N HIS A 171 4.95 41.62 -5.69
CA HIS A 171 5.53 42.95 -5.82
C HIS A 171 5.75 43.33 -7.29
N SER A 172 6.17 44.57 -7.51
CA SER A 172 6.79 44.97 -8.78
C SER A 172 8.27 44.64 -8.75
N LEU A 173 8.81 44.13 -9.85
CA LEU A 173 10.24 43.85 -9.98
C LEU A 173 11.08 45.14 -9.99
N TYR A 174 10.53 46.24 -10.52
CA TYR A 174 11.29 47.49 -10.71
C TYR A 174 11.19 48.44 -9.53
N VAL A 175 10.11 48.36 -8.75
CA VAL A 175 9.84 49.30 -7.67
C VAL A 175 9.51 48.54 -6.38
N PRO A 176 10.24 48.80 -5.29
CA PRO A 176 9.98 48.17 -4.01
C PRO A 176 8.66 48.66 -3.40
N LYS A 177 8.06 47.83 -2.55
CA LYS A 177 6.84 48.08 -1.77
C LYS A 177 5.62 48.47 -2.60
N MET A 178 5.47 47.90 -3.79
CA MET A 178 4.28 48.10 -4.62
C MET A 178 3.16 47.06 -4.42
N GLY A 179 3.39 46.00 -3.65
CA GLY A 179 2.42 44.91 -3.48
C GLY A 179 2.36 44.40 -2.05
N TRP A 180 1.81 43.21 -1.84
CA TRP A 180 1.46 42.74 -0.50
C TRP A 180 1.57 41.21 -0.35
N LYS A 181 0.87 40.66 0.65
CA LYS A 181 0.97 39.26 1.09
C LYS A 181 0.17 38.34 0.16
N VAL A 182 0.77 37.19 -0.16
CA VAL A 182 0.11 36.02 -0.74
C VAL A 182 0.06 34.92 0.34
N GLN A 183 -1.14 34.49 0.70
CA GLN A 183 -1.38 33.31 1.52
C GLN A 183 -1.51 32.09 0.62
N VAL A 184 -0.55 31.18 0.71
CA VAL A 184 -0.57 29.92 -0.02
C VAL A 184 -1.14 28.85 0.90
N VAL A 185 -2.30 28.33 0.54
CA VAL A 185 -2.97 27.26 1.28
C VAL A 185 -2.77 25.94 0.55
N ASP A 186 -2.77 24.83 1.30
CA ASP A 186 -2.72 23.51 0.67
C ASP A 186 -4.03 23.26 -0.09
N GLY A 187 -3.93 22.87 -1.36
CA GLY A 187 -5.05 22.34 -2.12
C GLY A 187 -5.37 20.90 -1.69
N GLY A 188 -6.32 20.25 -2.37
CA GLY A 188 -6.51 18.81 -2.20
C GLY A 188 -5.23 18.04 -2.59
N LEU A 189 -4.92 16.94 -1.91
CA LEU A 189 -3.86 16.01 -2.33
C LEU A 189 -3.95 15.63 -3.84
N PRO A 190 -5.14 15.44 -4.45
CA PRO A 190 -5.25 15.19 -5.89
C PRO A 190 -4.78 16.34 -6.78
N ASP A 191 -4.82 17.59 -6.30
CA ASP A 191 -4.38 18.76 -7.07
C ASP A 191 -2.86 18.98 -6.93
N MET A 192 -2.28 18.57 -5.80
CA MET A 192 -0.84 18.70 -5.52
C MET A 192 0.03 17.59 -6.13
N TYR A 193 -0.57 16.45 -6.47
CA TYR A 193 0.15 15.27 -6.98
C TYR A 193 -0.40 14.80 -8.32
N ASN A 194 0.48 14.44 -9.25
CA ASN A 194 0.08 14.05 -10.61
C ASN A 194 -0.62 12.69 -10.67
N ASN A 195 -0.24 11.78 -9.77
CA ASN A 195 -0.75 10.41 -9.75
C ASN A 195 -1.28 10.06 -8.37
N SER A 196 -2.30 9.22 -8.34
CA SER A 196 -2.84 8.66 -7.11
C SER A 196 -3.33 7.25 -7.31
N VAL A 197 -3.26 6.45 -6.26
CA VAL A 197 -3.82 5.10 -6.24
C VAL A 197 -4.31 4.74 -4.86
N SER A 198 -5.39 3.97 -4.83
CA SER A 198 -5.84 3.31 -3.62
C SER A 198 -5.04 2.04 -3.41
N LEU A 199 -4.39 1.91 -2.25
CA LEU A 199 -3.78 0.64 -1.83
C LEU A 199 -4.88 -0.34 -1.37
N ASP A 200 -4.54 -1.63 -1.30
CA ASP A 200 -5.49 -2.74 -1.07
C ASP A 200 -6.46 -2.44 0.09
N ASP A 201 -7.70 -2.90 -0.07
CA ASP A 201 -8.86 -2.63 0.81
C ASP A 201 -9.34 -1.16 0.90
N GLN A 202 -8.84 -0.23 0.06
CA GLN A 202 -9.24 1.19 0.07
C GLN A 202 -9.07 1.88 1.41
N GLN A 203 -8.06 1.46 2.19
CA GLN A 203 -7.80 2.02 3.52
C GLN A 203 -6.69 3.05 3.55
N VAL A 204 -5.84 3.09 2.51
CA VAL A 204 -4.77 4.07 2.36
C VAL A 204 -4.74 4.52 0.90
N MET A 205 -4.74 5.83 0.71
CA MET A 205 -4.53 6.49 -0.58
C MET A 205 -3.07 6.93 -0.68
N LEU A 206 -2.40 6.50 -1.75
CA LEU A 206 -1.03 6.86 -2.06
C LEU A 206 -1.03 7.84 -3.24
N PHE A 207 -0.34 8.97 -3.09
CA PHE A 207 -0.17 10.00 -4.10
C PHE A 207 1.30 10.17 -4.40
N TRP A 208 1.65 10.41 -5.67
CA TRP A 208 3.04 10.69 -6.02
C TRP A 208 3.20 11.57 -7.25
N THR A 209 4.32 12.27 -7.26
CA THR A 209 4.81 13.03 -8.42
C THR A 209 6.27 12.66 -8.63
N LEU A 210 6.58 12.23 -9.85
CA LEU A 210 7.95 11.95 -10.28
C LEU A 210 8.61 13.22 -10.79
N SER A 211 9.88 13.38 -10.46
CA SER A 211 10.80 14.39 -11.02
C SER A 211 12.05 13.67 -11.53
N GLU A 212 12.94 14.37 -12.25
CA GLU A 212 14.09 13.72 -12.93
C GLU A 212 14.94 12.82 -12.01
N ASN A 213 15.18 13.23 -10.75
CA ASN A 213 16.00 12.48 -9.80
C ASN A 213 15.37 12.29 -8.41
N SER A 214 14.07 12.60 -8.25
CA SER A 214 13.38 12.49 -6.98
C SER A 214 11.93 12.06 -7.16
N ILE A 215 11.37 11.50 -6.10
CA ILE A 215 9.96 11.16 -6.00
C ILE A 215 9.37 11.85 -4.77
N SER A 216 8.22 12.47 -4.97
CA SER A 216 7.43 13.09 -3.91
C SER A 216 6.24 12.23 -3.65
N ILE A 217 6.01 11.88 -2.38
CA ILE A 217 5.01 10.92 -1.97
C ILE A 217 4.14 11.55 -0.89
N ALA A 218 2.85 11.36 -0.99
CA ALA A 218 1.93 11.51 0.13
C ALA A 218 1.17 10.21 0.35
N ALA A 219 0.95 9.84 1.60
CA ALA A 219 0.06 8.76 1.97
C ALA A 219 -0.95 9.27 2.99
N ARG A 220 -2.23 8.97 2.73
CA ARG A 220 -3.36 9.35 3.58
C ARG A 220 -4.12 8.11 4.00
N GLY A 221 -4.35 7.95 5.30
CA GLY A 221 -5.24 6.92 5.82
C GLY A 221 -6.71 7.26 5.56
N GLU A 222 -7.56 6.26 5.47
CA GLU A 222 -9.04 6.42 5.43
C GLU A 222 -9.68 6.10 6.79
N LYS A 223 -8.86 5.78 7.80
CA LYS A 223 -9.27 5.47 9.16
C LYS A 223 -8.50 6.30 10.16
N LYS A 224 -9.11 6.47 11.34
CA LYS A 224 -8.44 7.11 12.47
C LYS A 224 -7.29 6.24 12.95
N SER A 225 -6.11 6.82 13.10
CA SER A 225 -4.91 6.15 13.62
C SER A 225 -4.00 7.14 14.33
N GLY A 226 -3.10 6.64 15.18
CA GLY A 226 -2.05 7.48 15.78
C GLY A 226 -0.82 7.59 14.90
N TYR A 227 -0.60 6.61 14.02
CA TYR A 227 0.42 6.68 12.98
C TYR A 227 -0.05 6.01 11.68
N LEU A 228 0.59 6.37 10.59
CA LEU A 228 0.48 5.72 9.29
C LEU A 228 1.88 5.32 8.84
N ALA A 229 2.05 4.06 8.45
CA ALA A 229 3.28 3.53 7.92
C ALA A 229 3.09 3.03 6.48
N ILE A 230 4.01 3.36 5.61
CA ILE A 230 4.15 2.78 4.28
C ILE A 230 5.50 2.09 4.18
N GLY A 231 5.59 0.97 3.47
CA GLY A 231 6.85 0.25 3.29
C GLY A 231 7.07 -0.22 1.86
N PHE A 232 8.33 -0.20 1.40
CA PHE A 232 8.74 -0.55 0.05
C PHE A 232 9.32 -1.96 -0.03
N GLY A 233 8.43 -2.93 -0.22
CA GLY A 233 8.78 -4.34 -0.21
C GLY A 233 7.57 -5.25 -0.31
N ARG A 234 7.83 -6.56 -0.21
CA ARG A 234 6.78 -7.60 -0.28
C ARG A 234 6.09 -7.84 1.06
N GLY A 235 6.74 -7.53 2.17
CA GLY A 235 6.28 -7.82 3.52
C GLY A 235 7.02 -6.96 4.54
N MET A 236 6.74 -7.19 5.82
CA MET A 236 7.32 -6.38 6.90
C MET A 236 8.84 -6.62 7.07
N VAL A 237 9.30 -7.86 6.89
CA VAL A 237 10.72 -8.24 7.08
C VAL A 237 11.52 -7.95 5.81
N ASN A 238 12.74 -7.44 5.98
CA ASN A 238 13.65 -6.95 4.93
C ASN A 238 13.00 -5.83 4.10
N ASN A 239 12.51 -4.80 4.79
CA ASN A 239 11.74 -3.74 4.17
C ASN A 239 12.14 -2.36 4.70
N TYR A 240 12.08 -1.36 3.82
CA TYR A 240 12.22 0.04 4.17
C TYR A 240 10.84 0.61 4.48
N ALA A 241 10.68 1.23 5.65
CA ALA A 241 9.42 1.79 6.10
C ALA A 241 9.54 3.30 6.36
N TYR A 242 8.47 4.02 6.05
CA TYR A 242 8.28 5.43 6.35
C TYR A 242 7.09 5.53 7.28
N VAL A 243 7.30 6.07 8.47
CA VAL A 243 6.26 6.18 9.49
C VAL A 243 6.01 7.63 9.81
N GLY A 244 4.77 8.07 9.61
CA GLY A 244 4.28 9.40 9.95
C GLY A 244 3.37 9.37 11.17
N TRP A 245 3.62 10.27 12.12
CA TRP A 245 2.80 10.46 13.31
C TRP A 245 2.83 11.92 13.77
N VAL A 246 1.92 12.28 14.67
CA VAL A 246 1.93 13.59 15.35
C VAL A 246 2.39 13.36 16.77
N ASP A 247 3.42 14.09 17.21
CA ASP A 247 3.94 13.97 18.57
C ASP A 247 3.04 14.68 19.60
N ASP A 248 3.32 14.49 20.88
CA ASP A 248 2.55 15.09 21.99
C ASP A 248 2.56 16.63 21.97
N SER A 249 3.52 17.25 21.28
CA SER A 249 3.58 18.70 21.08
C SER A 249 2.72 19.20 19.91
N GLY A 250 2.02 18.30 19.22
CA GLY A 250 1.23 18.60 18.04
C GLY A 250 2.06 18.75 16.77
N LYS A 251 3.36 18.41 16.81
CA LYS A 251 4.26 18.51 15.66
C LYS A 251 4.26 17.19 14.89
N GLY A 252 3.92 17.25 13.61
CA GLY A 252 4.02 16.12 12.70
C GLY A 252 5.47 15.72 12.43
N ARG A 253 5.75 14.42 12.47
CA ARG A 253 7.04 13.81 12.17
C ARG A 253 6.87 12.70 11.14
N VAL A 254 7.89 12.51 10.30
CA VAL A 254 8.02 11.34 9.43
C VAL A 254 9.44 10.86 9.49
N ASN A 255 9.63 9.61 9.95
CA ASN A 255 10.95 9.00 10.05
C ASN A 255 11.03 7.72 9.22
N THR A 256 12.26 7.36 8.87
CA THR A 256 12.59 6.19 8.04
C THR A 256 13.15 5.08 8.89
N TYR A 257 12.81 3.84 8.56
CA TYR A 257 13.21 2.65 9.29
C TYR A 257 13.59 1.52 8.32
N TRP A 258 14.55 0.70 8.73
CA TRP A 258 14.86 -0.60 8.14
C TRP A 258 14.35 -1.70 9.07
N ILE A 259 13.58 -2.64 8.54
CA ILE A 259 12.94 -3.68 9.32
C ILE A 259 13.53 -5.04 8.91
N ASP A 260 14.20 -5.74 9.83
CA ASP A 260 14.79 -7.07 9.61
C ASP A 260 14.07 -8.20 10.38
N GLY A 261 13.00 -7.87 11.10
CA GLY A 261 12.19 -8.82 11.88
C GLY A 261 10.81 -8.28 12.23
N ARG A 262 10.03 -9.03 13.02
CA ARG A 262 8.65 -8.65 13.39
C ARG A 262 8.53 -7.98 14.76
N ASP A 263 9.50 -8.21 15.63
CA ASP A 263 9.55 -7.60 16.95
C ASP A 263 10.02 -6.14 16.90
N ALA A 264 9.64 -5.36 17.91
CA ALA A 264 10.00 -3.94 18.00
C ALA A 264 11.53 -3.68 17.99
N SER A 265 12.34 -4.61 18.50
CA SER A 265 13.81 -4.53 18.49
C SER A 265 14.43 -4.67 17.10
N ASN A 266 13.66 -5.14 16.12
CA ASN A 266 14.08 -5.37 14.74
C ASN A 266 13.64 -4.24 13.79
N VAL A 267 13.25 -3.10 14.37
CA VAL A 267 12.89 -1.88 13.63
C VAL A 267 13.98 -0.86 13.90
N HIS A 268 14.87 -0.69 12.94
CA HIS A 268 16.06 0.13 13.07
C HIS A 268 15.85 1.49 12.41
N PRO A 269 15.97 2.62 13.13
CA PRO A 269 15.85 3.94 12.51
C PRO A 269 16.98 4.18 11.50
N THR A 270 16.64 4.72 10.34
CA THR A 270 17.59 5.06 9.27
C THR A 270 17.67 6.57 9.05
N LYS A 271 18.70 7.03 8.35
CA LYS A 271 18.87 8.45 8.02
C LYS A 271 18.90 8.67 6.51
N GLU A 272 17.73 8.83 5.91
CA GLU A 272 17.56 9.25 4.51
C GLU A 272 17.52 10.78 4.37
N ASN A 273 17.92 11.31 3.20
CA ASN A 273 17.82 12.73 2.88
C ASN A 273 16.39 13.07 2.43
N LEU A 274 15.47 13.12 3.40
CA LEU A 274 14.10 13.53 3.17
C LEU A 274 13.98 15.05 3.18
N THR A 275 13.25 15.57 2.19
CA THR A 275 12.88 17.00 2.09
C THR A 275 11.37 17.13 2.11
N TYR A 276 10.86 18.33 2.46
CA TYR A 276 9.42 18.60 2.53
C TYR A 276 8.65 17.62 3.42
N VAL A 277 9.25 17.24 4.55
CA VAL A 277 8.62 16.34 5.52
C VAL A 277 7.48 17.06 6.22
N ARG A 278 6.26 16.58 6.02
CA ARG A 278 5.05 17.05 6.70
C ARG A 278 4.25 15.85 7.16
N CYS A 279 3.67 15.94 8.36
CA CYS A 279 2.66 15.02 8.81
C CYS A 279 1.55 15.82 9.49
N LYS A 280 0.30 15.56 9.12
CA LYS A 280 -0.87 16.23 9.66
C LYS A 280 -1.87 15.19 10.13
N SER A 281 -2.58 15.50 11.22
CA SER A 281 -3.72 14.72 11.69
C SER A 281 -4.98 15.56 11.57
N GLU A 282 -5.88 15.19 10.66
CA GLU A 282 -7.17 15.85 10.47
C GLU A 282 -8.28 14.89 10.87
N ASN A 283 -9.08 15.24 11.87
CA ASN A 283 -10.13 14.36 12.43
C ASN A 283 -9.62 12.97 12.87
N GLY A 284 -8.34 12.87 13.25
CA GLY A 284 -7.67 11.62 13.62
C GLY A 284 -7.15 10.80 12.44
N ILE A 285 -7.31 11.27 11.21
CA ILE A 285 -6.73 10.66 10.01
C ILE A 285 -5.33 11.24 9.81
N ILE A 286 -4.34 10.35 9.71
CA ILE A 286 -2.95 10.72 9.45
C ILE A 286 -2.72 10.85 7.95
N THR A 287 -2.13 11.98 7.57
CA THR A 287 -1.54 12.22 6.25
C THR A 287 -0.06 12.49 6.44
N LEU A 288 0.79 11.75 5.74
CA LEU A 288 2.24 11.95 5.72
C LEU A 288 2.67 12.34 4.30
N GLU A 289 3.62 13.25 4.21
CA GLU A 289 4.15 13.80 2.97
C GLU A 289 5.66 13.93 3.10
N PHE A 290 6.39 13.53 2.06
CA PHE A 290 7.83 13.72 1.98
C PHE A 290 8.32 13.62 0.54
N THR A 291 9.50 14.16 0.30
CA THR A 291 10.23 14.03 -0.96
C THR A 291 11.57 13.34 -0.71
N ARG A 292 11.90 12.34 -1.52
CA ARG A 292 13.15 11.60 -1.44
C ARG A 292 13.83 11.47 -2.81
N PRO A 293 15.16 11.35 -2.86
CA PRO A 293 15.86 11.01 -4.10
C PRO A 293 15.48 9.61 -4.57
N LEU A 294 15.51 9.37 -5.89
CA LEU A 294 15.29 8.03 -6.47
C LEU A 294 16.45 7.09 -6.12
N ASN A 295 17.67 7.61 -6.18
CA ASN A 295 18.91 6.91 -5.82
C ASN A 295 19.61 7.63 -4.65
N PRO A 296 19.78 6.98 -3.48
CA PRO A 296 20.54 7.54 -2.37
C PRO A 296 22.01 7.79 -2.75
N SER A 297 22.56 8.94 -2.37
CA SER A 297 23.94 9.32 -2.69
C SER A 297 25.00 8.75 -1.74
N CYS A 298 24.72 7.62 -1.08
CA CYS A 298 25.56 7.07 -0.01
C CYS A 298 26.11 5.69 -0.36
N ASP A 299 27.22 5.32 0.29
CA ASP A 299 27.91 4.05 0.05
C ASP A 299 27.08 2.87 0.58
N PRO A 300 26.79 1.84 -0.24
CA PRO A 300 26.05 0.65 0.18
C PRO A 300 26.66 -0.11 1.36
N ASP A 301 27.97 0.02 1.57
CA ASP A 301 28.69 -0.73 2.60
C ASP A 301 28.42 -0.17 4.00
N GLY A 302 27.60 -0.88 4.77
CA GLY A 302 27.35 -0.63 6.20
C GLY A 302 26.13 0.24 6.52
N ARG A 303 25.39 0.73 5.53
CA ARG A 303 24.15 1.52 5.72
C ARG A 303 23.00 0.94 4.88
N PRO A 304 22.02 0.25 5.50
CA PRO A 304 20.95 -0.41 4.75
C PRO A 304 20.14 0.59 3.91
N GLU A 305 19.95 1.82 4.36
CA GLU A 305 19.19 2.85 3.64
C GLU A 305 19.76 3.21 2.26
N CYS A 306 21.05 2.96 2.01
CA CYS A 306 21.67 3.23 0.71
C CYS A 306 21.24 2.23 -0.37
N ASN A 307 20.72 1.08 0.04
CA ASN A 307 20.17 0.07 -0.87
C ASN A 307 18.69 0.30 -1.20
N ASN A 308 18.06 1.34 -0.63
CA ASN A 308 16.67 1.70 -0.90
C ASN A 308 16.55 2.49 -2.22
N ILE A 309 16.85 1.85 -3.35
CA ILE A 309 16.79 2.44 -4.68
C ILE A 309 15.38 2.28 -5.24
N VAL A 310 14.78 3.36 -5.72
CA VAL A 310 13.46 3.33 -6.40
C VAL A 310 13.68 3.61 -7.87
N GLU A 311 13.48 2.59 -8.70
CA GLU A 311 13.56 2.71 -10.15
C GLU A 311 12.15 2.91 -10.75
N PRO A 312 11.82 4.08 -11.33
CA PRO A 312 10.46 4.38 -11.79
C PRO A 312 9.94 3.46 -12.90
N SER A 313 10.84 2.85 -13.67
CA SER A 313 10.54 1.90 -14.76
C SER A 313 10.00 0.56 -14.24
N THR A 314 10.29 0.22 -12.99
CA THR A 314 9.91 -1.05 -12.37
C THR A 314 8.71 -0.88 -11.45
N PRO A 315 7.82 -1.88 -11.32
CA PRO A 315 6.72 -1.82 -10.36
C PRO A 315 7.25 -1.76 -8.92
N LEU A 316 6.95 -0.66 -8.21
CA LEU A 316 7.30 -0.48 -6.81
C LEU A 316 6.31 -1.24 -5.93
N LYS A 317 6.80 -2.18 -5.13
CA LYS A 317 5.95 -2.94 -4.20
C LYS A 317 5.74 -2.12 -2.94
N VAL A 318 4.47 -1.85 -2.62
CA VAL A 318 4.10 -1.03 -1.46
C VAL A 318 3.19 -1.84 -0.53
N ILE A 319 3.55 -1.85 0.75
CA ILE A 319 2.71 -2.31 1.85
C ILE A 319 2.40 -1.14 2.78
N TRP A 320 1.38 -1.30 3.64
CA TRP A 320 0.99 -0.24 4.57
C TRP A 320 0.49 -0.82 5.89
N ALA A 321 0.59 -0.02 6.94
CA ALA A 321 0.11 -0.34 8.28
C ALA A 321 -0.36 0.91 9.04
N MET A 322 -1.33 0.74 9.92
CA MET A 322 -1.83 1.77 10.83
C MET A 322 -1.88 1.22 12.25
N GLY A 323 -1.46 2.03 13.21
CA GLY A 323 -1.46 1.67 14.62
C GLY A 323 -1.84 2.82 15.55
N ALA A 324 -1.90 2.54 16.84
CA ALA A 324 -2.44 3.47 17.83
C ALA A 324 -1.44 4.53 18.28
N GLN A 325 -0.14 4.20 18.36
CA GLN A 325 0.88 5.12 18.84
C GLN A 325 2.23 4.81 18.18
N TRP A 326 3.01 5.87 17.92
CA TRP A 326 4.39 5.77 17.48
C TRP A 326 5.28 6.70 18.30
N SER A 327 6.54 6.32 18.47
CA SER A 327 7.53 7.09 19.23
C SER A 327 8.91 6.85 18.64
N ASP A 328 9.78 7.85 18.75
CA ASP A 328 11.07 7.83 18.07
C ASP A 328 12.12 6.94 18.74
N ASP A 329 12.13 6.90 20.08
CA ASP A 329 13.27 6.36 20.82
C ASP A 329 13.05 4.95 21.40
N HIS A 330 11.80 4.56 21.67
CA HIS A 330 11.48 3.31 22.38
C HIS A 330 10.23 2.63 21.79
N LEU A 331 10.44 1.75 20.81
CA LEU A 331 9.38 0.91 20.27
C LEU A 331 9.07 -0.25 21.22
N SER A 332 7.80 -0.49 21.46
CA SER A 332 7.28 -1.56 22.33
C SER A 332 6.10 -2.26 21.65
N VAL A 333 5.51 -3.25 22.33
CA VAL A 333 4.28 -3.92 21.87
C VAL A 333 3.12 -2.92 21.71
N GLY A 334 3.13 -1.78 22.42
CA GLY A 334 2.14 -0.72 22.25
C GLY A 334 2.16 -0.05 20.87
N ASN A 335 3.25 -0.21 20.10
CA ASN A 335 3.38 0.31 18.73
C ASN A 335 2.89 -0.69 17.67
N MET A 336 2.28 -1.80 18.08
CA MET A 336 1.73 -2.78 17.15
C MET A 336 0.63 -2.14 16.30
N HIS A 337 0.67 -2.43 15.00
CA HIS A 337 -0.39 -2.04 14.09
C HIS A 337 -1.68 -2.82 14.40
N PHE A 338 -2.84 -2.16 14.28
CA PHE A 338 -4.14 -2.83 14.40
C PHE A 338 -4.79 -3.06 13.02
N VAL A 339 -4.30 -2.40 11.96
CA VAL A 339 -4.72 -2.62 10.57
C VAL A 339 -3.49 -2.63 9.66
N THR A 340 -3.43 -3.59 8.74
CA THR A 340 -2.34 -3.71 7.74
C THR A 340 -2.83 -4.16 6.38
N SER A 341 -1.96 -4.00 5.38
CA SER A 341 -2.07 -4.66 4.09
C SER A 341 -1.91 -6.18 4.23
N LYS A 342 -2.82 -6.94 3.61
CA LYS A 342 -2.73 -8.41 3.54
C LYS A 342 -1.72 -8.90 2.51
N ARG A 343 -1.45 -8.09 1.48
CA ARG A 343 -0.58 -8.39 0.34
C ARG A 343 0.07 -7.11 -0.17
N PRO A 344 1.23 -7.20 -0.84
CA PRO A 344 1.86 -6.05 -1.48
C PRO A 344 1.06 -5.58 -2.70
N MET A 345 1.00 -4.27 -2.89
CA MET A 345 0.49 -3.63 -4.10
C MET A 345 1.66 -3.27 -5.01
N SER A 346 1.63 -3.70 -6.27
CA SER A 346 2.63 -3.32 -7.26
C SER A 346 2.21 -2.00 -7.92
N VAL A 347 2.83 -0.90 -7.52
CA VAL A 347 2.55 0.44 -8.02
C VAL A 347 3.44 0.73 -9.23
N LEU A 348 2.83 0.90 -10.40
CA LEU A 348 3.50 1.32 -11.62
C LEU A 348 3.63 2.84 -11.64
N LEU A 349 4.77 3.34 -11.13
CA LEU A 349 5.00 4.77 -10.89
C LEU A 349 4.86 5.63 -12.15
N MET A 350 5.33 5.16 -13.30
CA MET A 350 5.22 5.86 -14.59
C MET A 350 3.81 5.87 -15.17
N ARG A 351 2.98 4.87 -14.84
CA ARG A 351 1.64 4.71 -15.41
C ARG A 351 0.54 5.32 -14.55
N GLY A 352 0.82 5.63 -13.28
CA GLY A 352 -0.21 6.14 -12.37
C GLY A 352 -1.21 5.08 -11.93
N SER A 353 -0.80 3.81 -11.89
CA SER A 353 -1.70 2.67 -11.57
C SER A 353 -1.06 1.72 -10.58
N ALA A 354 -1.88 0.92 -9.89
CA ALA A 354 -1.37 -0.18 -9.06
C ALA A 354 -2.20 -1.42 -9.28
N GLU A 355 -1.51 -2.55 -9.26
CA GLU A 355 -2.08 -3.87 -9.40
C GLU A 355 -1.75 -4.66 -8.15
N ALA A 356 -2.75 -5.33 -7.60
CA ALA A 356 -2.49 -6.22 -6.49
C ALA A 356 -1.86 -7.50 -7.03
N GLU A 357 -0.75 -7.92 -6.44
CA GLU A 357 -0.12 -9.19 -6.83
C GLU A 357 -1.13 -10.30 -6.50
N GLU A 358 -1.62 -10.99 -7.52
CA GLU A 358 -2.29 -12.27 -7.32
C GLU A 358 -1.17 -13.27 -7.05
N ASP A 359 -1.06 -13.75 -5.81
CA ASP A 359 -0.27 -14.93 -5.54
C ASP A 359 -0.78 -15.99 -6.52
N LEU A 360 0.07 -16.40 -7.45
CA LEU A 360 -0.24 -17.49 -8.36
C LEU A 360 -0.43 -18.75 -7.50
N ARG A 361 -1.69 -18.97 -7.12
CA ARG A 361 -2.27 -20.20 -6.57
C ARG A 361 -2.48 -21.35 -7.56
N PRO A 362 -2.08 -21.33 -8.86
CA PRO A 362 -2.18 -22.53 -9.68
C PRO A 362 -1.48 -23.73 -9.05
N VAL A 363 -0.40 -23.51 -8.30
CA VAL A 363 0.39 -24.59 -7.69
C VAL A 363 -0.38 -25.27 -6.56
N LEU A 364 -1.06 -24.50 -5.70
CA LEU A 364 -1.94 -25.07 -4.68
C LEU A 364 -3.09 -25.83 -5.36
N GLY A 365 -3.73 -25.23 -6.37
CA GLY A 365 -4.81 -25.88 -7.12
C GLY A 365 -4.42 -27.22 -7.75
N VAL A 366 -3.24 -27.29 -8.38
CA VAL A 366 -2.72 -28.52 -9.01
C VAL A 366 -2.37 -29.58 -7.97
N HIS A 367 -1.66 -29.21 -6.89
CA HIS A 367 -1.36 -30.13 -5.78
C HIS A 367 -2.65 -30.72 -5.20
N GLY A 368 -3.67 -29.89 -5.00
CA GLY A 368 -4.95 -30.30 -4.42
C GLY A 368 -5.72 -31.24 -5.32
N PHE A 369 -5.78 -30.92 -6.62
CA PHE A 369 -6.42 -31.77 -7.61
C PHE A 369 -5.76 -33.15 -7.68
N MET A 370 -4.42 -33.21 -7.73
CA MET A 370 -3.68 -34.46 -7.75
C MET A 370 -3.92 -35.31 -6.50
N MET A 371 -3.89 -34.67 -5.31
CA MET A 371 -4.15 -35.35 -4.04
C MET A 371 -5.60 -35.84 -3.95
N PHE A 372 -6.57 -35.08 -4.46
CA PHE A 372 -7.97 -35.52 -4.52
C PHE A 372 -8.16 -36.71 -5.48
N LEU A 373 -7.57 -36.66 -6.68
CA LEU A 373 -7.66 -37.75 -7.65
C LEU A 373 -7.06 -39.05 -7.08
N ALA A 374 -5.94 -38.97 -6.39
CA ALA A 374 -5.32 -40.13 -5.79
C ALA A 374 -6.11 -40.69 -4.59
N TRP A 375 -6.38 -39.84 -3.58
CA TRP A 375 -6.95 -40.27 -2.31
C TRP A 375 -8.48 -40.35 -2.29
N GLY A 376 -9.17 -39.54 -3.08
CA GLY A 376 -10.63 -39.53 -3.18
C GLY A 376 -11.17 -40.54 -4.19
N ILE A 377 -10.38 -40.93 -5.20
CA ILE A 377 -10.86 -41.73 -6.33
C ILE A 377 -10.04 -43.03 -6.51
N LEU A 378 -8.75 -42.93 -6.84
CA LEU A 378 -7.98 -44.10 -7.28
C LEU A 378 -7.71 -45.11 -6.16
N LEU A 379 -7.18 -44.68 -5.01
CA LEU A 379 -6.85 -45.58 -3.89
C LEU A 379 -8.11 -46.23 -3.28
N PRO A 380 -9.21 -45.49 -2.99
CA PRO A 380 -10.47 -46.11 -2.59
C PRO A 380 -11.06 -47.02 -3.68
N GLY A 381 -10.99 -46.60 -4.95
CA GLY A 381 -11.44 -47.40 -6.09
C GLY A 381 -10.76 -48.76 -6.17
N GLY A 382 -9.45 -48.82 -5.91
CA GLY A 382 -8.71 -50.07 -5.81
C GLY A 382 -9.23 -50.99 -4.70
N ILE A 383 -9.57 -50.44 -3.53
CA ILE A 383 -10.14 -51.22 -2.42
C ILE A 383 -11.54 -51.73 -2.76
N LEU A 384 -12.38 -50.88 -3.36
CA LEU A 384 -13.72 -51.25 -3.80
C LEU A 384 -13.66 -52.36 -4.86
N ALA A 385 -12.71 -52.31 -5.79
CA ALA A 385 -12.46 -53.39 -6.73
C ALA A 385 -12.14 -54.71 -6.01
N ALA A 386 -11.25 -54.68 -5.03
CA ALA A 386 -10.90 -55.86 -4.23
C ALA A 386 -12.06 -56.39 -3.37
N ARG A 387 -13.04 -55.55 -3.05
CA ARG A 387 -14.21 -55.93 -2.26
C ARG A 387 -15.34 -56.50 -3.11
N TYR A 388 -15.71 -55.81 -4.18
CA TYR A 388 -16.94 -56.07 -4.91
C TYR A 388 -16.73 -56.81 -6.23
N LEU A 389 -15.55 -56.71 -6.86
CA LEU A 389 -15.31 -57.31 -8.19
C LEU A 389 -14.79 -58.75 -8.15
N LYS A 390 -14.75 -59.41 -6.98
CA LYS A 390 -14.29 -60.81 -6.84
C LYS A 390 -15.08 -61.83 -7.67
N HIS A 391 -16.27 -61.47 -8.13
CA HIS A 391 -17.13 -62.33 -8.96
C HIS A 391 -16.74 -62.29 -10.45
N VAL A 392 -15.86 -61.37 -10.87
CA VAL A 392 -15.37 -61.27 -12.24
C VAL A 392 -14.38 -62.41 -12.49
N LYS A 393 -14.54 -63.13 -13.61
CA LYS A 393 -13.67 -64.26 -14.00
C LYS A 393 -12.20 -63.84 -14.13
N ASP A 394 -11.31 -64.81 -13.92
CA ASP A 394 -9.86 -64.74 -14.18
C ASP A 394 -9.05 -63.78 -13.30
N ASP A 395 -9.38 -63.67 -12.01
CA ASP A 395 -8.68 -62.84 -11.01
C ASP A 395 -8.45 -61.36 -11.43
N ASN A 396 -9.23 -60.88 -12.40
CA ASN A 396 -9.13 -59.52 -12.93
C ASN A 396 -9.38 -58.45 -11.87
N TRP A 397 -10.13 -58.78 -10.80
CA TRP A 397 -10.30 -57.92 -9.63
C TRP A 397 -8.97 -57.56 -8.97
N PHE A 398 -8.02 -58.49 -8.93
CA PHE A 398 -6.71 -58.30 -8.32
C PHE A 398 -5.83 -57.40 -9.20
N ARG A 399 -5.86 -57.63 -10.52
CA ARG A 399 -5.18 -56.76 -11.49
C ARG A 399 -5.69 -55.32 -11.42
N ILE A 400 -7.01 -55.12 -11.39
CA ILE A 400 -7.63 -53.80 -11.27
C ILE A 400 -7.24 -53.14 -9.94
N HIS A 401 -7.27 -53.90 -8.82
CA HIS A 401 -6.81 -53.42 -7.53
C HIS A 401 -5.36 -52.93 -7.60
N VAL A 402 -4.44 -53.75 -8.12
CA VAL A 402 -3.02 -53.43 -8.25
C VAL A 402 -2.80 -52.18 -9.11
N TYR A 403 -3.40 -52.11 -10.31
CA TYR A 403 -3.25 -50.94 -11.18
C TYR A 403 -3.77 -49.64 -10.55
N LEU A 404 -4.91 -49.68 -9.85
CA LEU A 404 -5.45 -48.50 -9.16
C LEU A 404 -4.61 -48.08 -7.95
N GLN A 405 -4.07 -49.03 -7.18
CA GLN A 405 -3.19 -48.72 -6.04
C GLN A 405 -1.86 -48.10 -6.49
N TYR A 406 -1.19 -48.68 -7.48
CA TYR A 406 0.09 -48.15 -7.97
C TYR A 406 -0.08 -46.82 -8.72
N SER A 407 -1.13 -46.66 -9.54
CA SER A 407 -1.41 -45.37 -10.20
C SER A 407 -1.76 -44.27 -9.19
N GLY A 408 -2.56 -44.59 -8.15
CA GLY A 408 -2.83 -43.67 -7.05
C GLY A 408 -1.55 -43.25 -6.33
N LEU A 409 -0.69 -44.20 -5.97
CA LEU A 409 0.58 -43.92 -5.29
C LEU A 409 1.54 -43.07 -6.14
N ALA A 410 1.58 -43.31 -7.46
CA ALA A 410 2.37 -42.50 -8.39
C ALA A 410 1.90 -41.04 -8.45
N ILE A 411 0.58 -40.80 -8.44
CA ILE A 411 0.02 -39.44 -8.42
C ILE A 411 0.26 -38.76 -7.06
N VAL A 412 0.15 -39.48 -5.94
CA VAL A 412 0.53 -38.95 -4.61
C VAL A 412 1.99 -38.50 -4.63
N PHE A 413 2.89 -39.34 -5.17
CA PHE A 413 4.30 -39.01 -5.26
C PHE A 413 4.57 -37.78 -6.13
N LEU A 414 3.96 -37.72 -7.32
CA LEU A 414 4.12 -36.59 -8.22
C LEU A 414 3.57 -35.29 -7.58
N GLY A 415 2.41 -35.35 -6.93
CA GLY A 415 1.82 -34.20 -6.25
C GLY A 415 2.66 -33.73 -5.06
N PHE A 416 3.34 -34.65 -4.37
CA PHE A 416 4.31 -34.31 -3.33
C PHE A 416 5.55 -33.62 -3.93
N LEU A 417 6.15 -34.17 -5.00
CA LEU A 417 7.31 -33.56 -5.66
C LEU A 417 7.00 -32.15 -6.19
N PHE A 418 5.82 -31.95 -6.78
CA PHE A 418 5.38 -30.62 -7.22
C PHE A 418 5.30 -29.64 -6.05
N ALA A 419 4.74 -30.05 -4.90
CA ALA A 419 4.67 -29.19 -3.72
C ALA A 419 6.06 -28.83 -3.18
N VAL A 420 6.99 -29.79 -3.12
CA VAL A 420 8.36 -29.54 -2.65
C VAL A 420 9.15 -28.64 -3.60
N ALA A 421 9.03 -28.87 -4.91
CA ALA A 421 9.72 -28.09 -5.92
C ALA A 421 9.30 -26.62 -5.87
N GLU A 422 7.99 -26.36 -5.73
CA GLU A 422 7.49 -24.99 -5.68
C GLU A 422 7.81 -24.27 -4.37
N LEU A 423 7.70 -24.97 -3.23
CA LEU A 423 8.03 -24.40 -1.92
C LEU A 423 9.54 -24.22 -1.71
N ARG A 424 10.36 -24.55 -2.71
CA ARG A 424 11.84 -24.50 -2.67
C ARG A 424 12.43 -25.21 -1.44
N GLY A 425 11.77 -26.28 -1.00
CA GLY A 425 12.16 -27.02 0.19
C GLY A 425 11.00 -27.67 0.94
N LEU A 426 11.34 -28.39 2.01
CA LEU A 426 10.39 -29.05 2.92
C LEU A 426 10.42 -28.34 4.28
N THR A 427 9.35 -27.62 4.63
CA THR A 427 9.17 -27.01 5.96
C THR A 427 7.99 -27.66 6.69
N PHE A 428 8.13 -27.91 7.99
CA PHE A 428 7.16 -28.65 8.82
C PHE A 428 6.32 -27.72 9.72
N ASP A 429 6.01 -26.52 9.22
CA ASP A 429 5.39 -25.48 10.04
C ASP A 429 3.88 -25.66 10.19
N SER A 430 3.22 -26.29 9.20
CA SER A 430 1.78 -26.50 9.18
C SER A 430 1.37 -27.91 9.59
N MET A 431 0.24 -28.04 10.29
CA MET A 431 -0.41 -29.32 10.59
C MET A 431 -0.73 -30.11 9.31
N HIS A 432 -1.08 -29.41 8.22
CA HIS A 432 -1.34 -30.04 6.91
C HIS A 432 -0.12 -30.81 6.41
N VAL A 433 1.09 -30.26 6.54
CA VAL A 433 2.33 -30.93 6.12
C VAL A 433 2.63 -32.13 7.01
N LYS A 434 2.42 -32.01 8.33
CA LYS A 434 2.68 -33.11 9.28
C LYS A 434 1.77 -34.32 9.02
N PHE A 435 0.46 -34.11 8.90
CA PHE A 435 -0.48 -35.16 8.57
C PHE A 435 -0.26 -35.72 7.15
N GLY A 436 0.07 -34.86 6.18
CA GLY A 436 0.33 -35.26 4.80
C GLY A 436 1.56 -36.16 4.69
N MET A 437 2.64 -35.83 5.41
CA MET A 437 3.85 -36.65 5.46
C MET A 437 3.61 -37.99 6.14
N LEU A 438 2.84 -38.02 7.23
CA LEU A 438 2.45 -39.27 7.89
C LEU A 438 1.60 -40.14 6.96
N ALA A 439 0.64 -39.56 6.23
CA ALA A 439 -0.16 -40.29 5.25
C ALA A 439 0.69 -40.92 4.14
N ILE A 440 1.64 -40.16 3.56
CA ILE A 440 2.56 -40.66 2.52
C ILE A 440 3.42 -41.81 3.06
N LEU A 441 3.97 -41.68 4.26
CA LEU A 441 4.77 -42.75 4.89
C LEU A 441 3.99 -44.05 5.04
N LEU A 442 2.75 -43.96 5.53
CA LEU A 442 1.88 -45.11 5.70
C LEU A 442 1.47 -45.71 4.35
N ALA A 443 1.23 -44.87 3.33
CA ALA A 443 0.91 -45.30 1.97
C ALA A 443 2.03 -46.13 1.34
N VAL A 444 3.29 -45.75 1.55
CA VAL A 444 4.48 -46.51 1.08
C VAL A 444 4.68 -47.81 1.84
N ALA A 445 4.33 -47.83 3.13
CA ALA A 445 4.44 -49.03 3.94
C ALA A 445 3.49 -50.15 3.47
N GLN A 446 2.39 -49.82 2.78
CA GLN A 446 1.41 -50.80 2.26
C GLN A 446 1.99 -51.75 1.19
N PRO A 447 2.58 -51.28 0.08
CA PRO A 447 3.20 -52.16 -0.92
C PRO A 447 4.43 -52.90 -0.37
N LEU A 448 5.22 -52.29 0.51
CA LEU A 448 6.33 -52.97 1.19
C LEU A 448 5.83 -54.14 2.04
N ASN A 449 4.74 -53.94 2.79
CA ASN A 449 4.09 -54.99 3.55
C ASN A 449 3.51 -56.10 2.65
N ALA A 450 2.96 -55.74 1.49
CA ALA A 450 2.48 -56.69 0.50
C ALA A 450 3.61 -57.54 -0.10
N TYR A 451 4.77 -56.94 -0.39
CA TYR A 451 5.95 -57.65 -0.90
C TYR A 451 6.53 -58.64 0.12
N LEU A 452 6.56 -58.27 1.41
CA LEU A 452 7.05 -59.13 2.49
C LEU A 452 6.05 -60.23 2.90
N ARG A 453 4.88 -60.30 2.26
CA ARG A 453 3.83 -61.25 2.60
C ARG A 453 4.19 -62.67 2.13
N PRO A 454 4.14 -63.70 3.00
CA PRO A 454 4.39 -65.08 2.61
C PRO A 454 3.39 -65.60 1.56
N LYS A 455 3.86 -66.47 0.65
CA LYS A 455 3.00 -67.18 -0.31
C LYS A 455 2.04 -68.13 0.43
N LYS A 456 0.80 -68.24 -0.06
CA LYS A 456 -0.21 -69.13 0.51
C LYS A 456 0.32 -70.58 0.54
N PRO A 457 0.27 -71.28 1.68
CA PRO A 457 0.66 -72.68 1.75
C PRO A 457 -0.36 -73.56 1.02
N ALA A 458 0.10 -74.60 0.32
CA ALA A 458 -0.74 -75.52 -0.47
C ALA A 458 -1.82 -76.26 0.34
N ASN A 459 -1.72 -76.24 1.68
CA ASN A 459 -2.49 -77.10 2.58
C ASN A 459 -3.65 -76.34 3.26
N GLY A 460 -3.99 -75.13 2.80
CA GLY A 460 -5.15 -74.35 3.29
C GLY A 460 -5.06 -73.87 4.75
N ARG A 461 -3.98 -74.14 5.49
CA ARG A 461 -3.78 -73.65 6.85
C ARG A 461 -3.31 -72.19 6.83
N ARG A 462 -4.18 -71.29 7.29
CA ARG A 462 -3.86 -69.87 7.50
C ARG A 462 -2.77 -69.75 8.58
N LEU A 463 -1.64 -69.14 8.24
CA LEU A 463 -0.56 -68.92 9.21
C LEU A 463 -0.92 -67.73 10.12
N LEU A 464 -0.52 -67.78 11.40
CA LEU A 464 -0.68 -66.65 12.34
C LEU A 464 -0.08 -65.36 11.76
N LYS A 465 1.07 -65.49 11.07
CA LYS A 465 1.76 -64.41 10.36
C LYS A 465 0.90 -63.78 9.25
N GLU A 466 0.14 -64.57 8.48
CA GLU A 466 -0.77 -64.04 7.45
C GLU A 466 -1.93 -63.25 8.04
N THR A 467 -2.41 -63.66 9.23
CA THR A 467 -3.49 -62.98 9.94
C THR A 467 -3.00 -61.66 10.54
N HIS A 468 -1.83 -61.65 11.18
CA HIS A 468 -1.21 -60.43 11.71
C HIS A 468 -0.91 -59.41 10.60
N MET A 469 -0.40 -59.85 9.44
CA MET A 469 -0.09 -58.96 8.31
C MET A 469 -1.33 -58.32 7.69
N GLY A 470 -2.45 -59.07 7.66
CA GLY A 470 -3.74 -58.57 7.18
C GLY A 470 -4.35 -57.54 8.14
N VAL A 471 -4.26 -57.80 9.45
CA VAL A 471 -4.70 -56.85 10.50
C VAL A 471 -3.86 -55.58 10.46
N TYR A 472 -2.54 -55.68 10.31
CA TYR A 472 -1.65 -54.53 10.14
C TYR A 472 -2.01 -53.69 8.91
N SER A 473 -2.23 -54.33 7.76
CA SER A 473 -2.60 -53.62 6.52
C SER A 473 -3.92 -52.85 6.66
N TYR A 474 -4.90 -53.43 7.37
CA TYR A 474 -6.17 -52.78 7.68
C TYR A 474 -5.99 -51.53 8.57
N TYR A 475 -5.36 -51.67 9.73
CA TYR A 475 -5.14 -50.53 10.64
C TYR A 475 -4.25 -49.44 10.02
N ASN A 476 -3.23 -49.83 9.27
CA ASN A 476 -2.37 -48.87 8.57
C ASN A 476 -3.18 -48.05 7.56
N TRP A 477 -4.11 -48.68 6.83
CA TRP A 477 -4.99 -47.97 5.89
C TRP A 477 -5.94 -47.01 6.60
N GLU A 478 -6.58 -47.43 7.69
CA GLU A 478 -7.49 -46.58 8.47
C GLU A 478 -6.78 -45.32 9.00
N ILE A 479 -5.58 -45.48 9.56
CA ILE A 479 -4.78 -44.35 10.06
C ILE A 479 -4.35 -43.44 8.90
N CYS A 480 -3.93 -44.03 7.79
CA CYS A 480 -3.49 -43.31 6.60
C CYS A 480 -4.64 -42.46 6.00
N TYR A 481 -5.82 -43.05 5.83
CA TYR A 481 -7.01 -42.38 5.31
C TYR A 481 -7.52 -41.29 6.27
N SER A 482 -7.40 -41.51 7.58
CA SER A 482 -7.73 -40.51 8.60
C SER A 482 -6.79 -39.30 8.51
N CYS A 483 -5.48 -39.53 8.33
CA CYS A 483 -4.50 -38.45 8.14
C CYS A 483 -4.80 -37.62 6.88
N TRP A 484 -5.12 -38.29 5.76
CA TRP A 484 -5.55 -37.59 4.55
C TRP A 484 -6.85 -36.80 4.76
N SER A 485 -7.83 -37.38 5.44
CA SER A 485 -9.11 -36.71 5.73
C SER A 485 -8.90 -35.43 6.54
N CYS A 486 -8.03 -35.46 7.55
CA CYS A 486 -7.63 -34.26 8.30
C CYS A 486 -6.91 -33.24 7.41
N CYS A 487 -6.02 -33.67 6.50
CA CYS A 487 -5.40 -32.77 5.51
C CYS A 487 -6.43 -32.10 4.59
N SER A 488 -7.43 -32.85 4.12
CA SER A 488 -8.49 -32.35 3.24
C SER A 488 -9.40 -31.35 3.96
N TYR A 489 -9.74 -31.61 5.22
CA TYR A 489 -10.54 -30.68 6.03
C TYR A 489 -9.80 -29.35 6.25
N GLN A 490 -8.51 -29.43 6.59
CA GLN A 490 -7.68 -28.24 6.77
C GLN A 490 -7.53 -27.42 5.48
N TRP A 491 -7.54 -28.09 4.32
CA TRP A 491 -7.49 -27.46 3.00
C TRP A 491 -8.80 -26.73 2.67
N ASP A 492 -9.93 -27.40 2.86
CA ASP A 492 -11.26 -26.84 2.54
C ASP A 492 -11.54 -25.57 3.35
N GLU A 493 -11.13 -25.53 4.61
CA GLU A 493 -11.25 -24.31 5.42
C GLU A 493 -10.39 -23.14 4.92
N THR A 494 -9.14 -23.38 4.51
CA THR A 494 -8.26 -22.30 4.01
C THR A 494 -8.71 -21.83 2.64
N PHE A 495 -8.97 -22.75 1.72
CA PHE A 495 -9.40 -22.41 0.36
C PHE A 495 -10.83 -21.84 0.31
N GLY A 496 -11.76 -22.38 1.12
CA GLY A 496 -13.12 -21.91 1.23
C GLY A 496 -13.21 -20.47 1.74
N ARG A 497 -12.42 -20.11 2.77
CA ARG A 497 -12.31 -18.72 3.26
C ARG A 497 -11.81 -17.78 2.17
N GLU A 498 -10.79 -18.19 1.42
CA GLU A 498 -10.18 -17.36 0.38
C GLU A 498 -11.09 -17.20 -0.85
N TYR A 499 -11.76 -18.26 -1.28
CA TYR A 499 -12.75 -18.20 -2.36
C TYR A 499 -13.96 -17.34 -1.99
N HIS A 500 -14.46 -17.44 -0.75
CA HIS A 500 -15.57 -16.62 -0.29
C HIS A 500 -15.20 -15.13 -0.25
N GLU A 501 -13.98 -14.81 0.17
CA GLU A 501 -13.41 -13.46 0.06
C GLU A 501 -13.27 -12.99 -1.41
N MET A 502 -12.79 -13.84 -2.32
CA MET A 502 -12.71 -13.53 -3.76
C MET A 502 -14.10 -13.28 -4.38
N LYS A 503 -15.12 -14.07 -4.00
CA LYS A 503 -16.50 -13.89 -4.47
C LYS A 503 -17.13 -12.61 -3.92
N LYS A 504 -16.87 -12.27 -2.65
CA LYS A 504 -17.31 -11.01 -2.03
C LYS A 504 -16.65 -9.78 -2.68
N ARG A 505 -15.41 -9.91 -3.14
CA ARG A 505 -14.69 -8.90 -3.93
C ARG A 505 -15.29 -8.74 -5.33
N ARG A 506 -15.59 -9.82 -6.05
CA ARG A 506 -16.23 -9.78 -7.37
C ARG A 506 -17.63 -9.16 -7.34
N GLY A 507 -18.39 -9.42 -6.26
CA GLY A 507 -19.70 -8.79 -6.03
C GLY A 507 -19.61 -7.29 -5.76
N ARG A 508 -18.57 -6.81 -5.06
CA ARG A 508 -18.34 -5.38 -4.83
C ARG A 508 -17.86 -4.63 -6.07
N ILE A 509 -17.08 -5.28 -6.94
CA ILE A 509 -16.62 -4.71 -8.21
C ILE A 509 -17.78 -4.54 -9.20
N LEU A 510 -18.75 -5.48 -9.23
CA LEU A 510 -19.95 -5.34 -10.06
C LEU A 510 -21.02 -4.39 -9.47
N GLY A 511 -21.01 -4.17 -8.15
CA GLY A 511 -22.06 -3.41 -7.45
C GLY A 511 -21.84 -1.89 -7.34
N ARG A 512 -20.76 -1.33 -7.89
CA ARG A 512 -20.41 0.09 -7.72
C ARG A 512 -20.01 0.78 -9.01
N SER A 513 -20.77 0.55 -10.09
CA SER A 513 -20.85 1.44 -11.25
C SER A 513 -22.00 2.44 -11.04
N ASN A 514 -21.80 3.43 -10.18
CA ASN A 514 -22.70 4.57 -10.06
C ASN A 514 -22.38 5.57 -11.19
N TRP A 515 -23.16 5.51 -12.27
CA TRP A 515 -23.29 6.62 -13.22
C TRP A 515 -24.20 7.67 -12.58
N VAL A 516 -23.69 8.89 -12.41
CA VAL A 516 -24.48 10.07 -12.01
C VAL A 516 -24.82 10.84 -13.28
N LEU A 517 -26.13 11.05 -13.48
CA LEU A 517 -26.75 11.79 -14.57
C LEU A 517 -26.30 13.26 -14.58
N GLY A 518 -25.92 13.75 -15.76
CA GLY A 518 -25.95 15.18 -16.10
C GLY A 518 -26.99 15.38 -17.20
N ASN A 519 -28.07 16.10 -16.89
CA ASN A 519 -29.03 16.62 -17.87
C ASN A 519 -28.36 17.69 -18.74
N GLY A 520 -28.62 17.65 -20.05
CA GLY A 520 -28.31 18.71 -21.01
C GLY A 520 -28.87 18.32 -22.37
N GLU A 521 -29.81 19.12 -22.87
CA GLU A 521 -30.62 18.93 -24.07
C GLU A 521 -29.82 19.10 -25.38
N GLU A 522 -30.40 18.57 -26.48
CA GLU A 522 -30.15 18.84 -27.92
C GLU A 522 -28.82 18.29 -28.52
N GLU A 523 -28.74 17.65 -29.70
CA GLU A 523 -29.57 17.57 -30.92
C GLU A 523 -29.13 16.35 -31.78
N ASP A 524 -30.03 15.86 -32.65
CA ASP A 524 -29.92 14.70 -33.56
C ASP A 524 -28.90 14.85 -34.71
N VAL A 525 -28.15 13.77 -35.05
CA VAL A 525 -27.78 13.43 -36.45
C VAL A 525 -27.57 11.91 -36.62
N ASP A 526 -28.18 11.38 -37.67
CA ASP A 526 -28.37 9.97 -38.02
C ASP A 526 -27.37 9.44 -39.09
N LEU A 527 -27.16 8.12 -39.09
CA LEU A 527 -26.73 7.21 -40.18
C LEU A 527 -25.30 7.27 -40.81
N LEU A 528 -24.52 6.18 -40.64
CA LEU A 528 -24.13 5.16 -41.66
C LEU A 528 -22.85 4.36 -41.27
N THR A 529 -23.02 3.03 -41.16
CA THR A 529 -22.03 1.91 -41.02
C THR A 529 -21.05 1.77 -42.21
N PRO A 530 -20.09 0.78 -42.28
CA PRO A 530 -19.54 -0.17 -41.29
C PRO A 530 -17.99 -0.36 -41.33
N SER A 531 -17.39 -1.01 -40.32
CA SER A 531 -16.38 -2.09 -40.45
C SER A 531 -15.47 -2.23 -39.23
N ARG A 532 -15.75 -3.18 -38.33
CA ARG A 532 -14.75 -4.16 -37.86
C ARG A 532 -15.41 -5.25 -37.02
N VAL A 533 -15.39 -6.45 -37.57
CA VAL A 533 -15.66 -7.70 -36.88
C VAL A 533 -14.59 -7.88 -35.79
N MET A 534 -14.98 -7.97 -34.52
CA MET A 534 -14.19 -8.66 -33.49
C MET A 534 -14.96 -9.90 -33.05
N THR A 535 -14.50 -11.03 -33.56
CA THR A 535 -14.70 -12.36 -32.99
C THR A 535 -14.06 -12.42 -31.61
N HIS A 536 -14.87 -12.48 -30.56
CA HIS A 536 -14.50 -13.09 -29.28
C HIS A 536 -15.76 -13.63 -28.61
N LYS A 537 -16.17 -14.84 -29.02
CA LYS A 537 -17.23 -15.58 -28.35
C LYS A 537 -16.94 -17.07 -28.43
N GLU A 538 -15.86 -17.50 -27.79
CA GLU A 538 -15.61 -18.93 -27.59
C GLU A 538 -14.78 -19.33 -26.35
N SER A 539 -14.17 -18.40 -25.60
CA SER A 539 -13.45 -18.81 -24.36
C SER A 539 -14.30 -18.77 -23.08
N GLN A 540 -15.47 -18.11 -23.08
CA GLN A 540 -16.26 -17.91 -21.86
C GLN A 540 -17.22 -19.06 -21.51
N SER A 541 -17.49 -19.98 -22.45
CA SER A 541 -18.36 -21.14 -22.21
C SER A 541 -17.59 -22.36 -21.66
N SER A 542 -16.30 -22.49 -21.98
CA SER A 542 -15.46 -23.60 -21.50
C SER A 542 -15.06 -23.40 -20.02
N GLU A 543 -14.65 -22.19 -19.62
CA GLU A 543 -14.28 -21.87 -18.23
C GLU A 543 -15.46 -21.98 -17.24
N ARG A 544 -16.69 -21.65 -17.69
CA ARG A 544 -17.89 -21.80 -16.84
C ARG A 544 -18.25 -23.25 -16.59
N MET A 545 -17.86 -24.19 -17.47
CA MET A 545 -18.13 -25.61 -17.29
C MET A 545 -17.10 -26.26 -16.36
N GLU A 546 -15.82 -25.91 -16.47
CA GLU A 546 -14.76 -26.44 -15.60
C GLU A 546 -14.95 -26.01 -14.13
N ILE A 547 -15.36 -24.77 -13.88
CA ILE A 547 -15.58 -24.25 -12.52
C ILE A 547 -16.90 -24.78 -11.92
N ALA A 548 -17.91 -25.11 -12.75
CA ALA A 548 -19.17 -25.67 -12.29
C ALA A 548 -19.05 -27.14 -11.81
N ILE A 549 -18.08 -27.90 -12.33
CA ILE A 549 -17.81 -29.29 -11.88
C ILE A 549 -17.26 -29.30 -10.44
N PHE A 550 -16.50 -28.29 -10.03
CA PHE A 550 -15.98 -28.16 -8.66
C PHE A 550 -16.99 -27.55 -7.68
N GLN A 551 -18.02 -26.85 -8.16
CA GLN A 551 -18.93 -26.03 -7.35
C GLN A 551 -20.04 -26.79 -6.60
N ARG A 552 -20.23 -28.09 -6.86
CA ARG A 552 -21.40 -28.85 -6.36
C ARG A 552 -21.07 -30.04 -5.47
N PHE A 553 -19.81 -30.16 -5.12
CA PHE A 553 -19.27 -31.29 -4.40
C PHE A 553 -19.02 -30.84 -2.96
N GLU A 554 -20.07 -30.82 -2.13
CA GLU A 554 -19.92 -30.91 -0.67
C GLU A 554 -19.31 -32.29 -0.35
N ILE A 555 -18.01 -32.44 -0.61
CA ILE A 555 -17.30 -33.73 -0.59
C ILE A 555 -17.11 -34.21 0.84
N SER A 556 -16.87 -33.31 1.80
CA SER A 556 -16.50 -33.69 3.18
C SER A 556 -17.57 -34.53 3.90
N PRO A 557 -18.87 -34.18 3.90
CA PRO A 557 -19.89 -35.02 4.53
C PRO A 557 -20.23 -36.27 3.72
N LEU A 558 -20.14 -36.21 2.39
CA LEU A 558 -20.50 -37.30 1.48
C LEU A 558 -19.42 -38.39 1.44
N VAL A 559 -18.13 -38.04 1.45
CA VAL A 559 -17.01 -38.99 1.52
C VAL A 559 -16.93 -39.64 2.90
N MET A 560 -17.18 -38.88 3.99
CA MET A 560 -17.27 -39.47 5.33
C MET A 560 -18.48 -40.42 5.47
N ARG A 561 -19.67 -40.07 4.94
CA ARG A 561 -20.83 -40.98 4.92
C ARG A 561 -20.58 -42.21 4.04
N TYR A 562 -19.86 -42.06 2.93
CA TYR A 562 -19.53 -43.18 2.03
C TYR A 562 -18.65 -44.22 2.72
N SER A 563 -17.69 -43.80 3.54
CA SER A 563 -16.84 -44.71 4.33
C SER A 563 -17.68 -45.50 5.35
N SER A 564 -18.60 -44.82 6.06
CA SER A 564 -19.47 -45.46 7.06
C SER A 564 -20.41 -46.52 6.46
N HIS A 565 -20.88 -46.32 5.23
CA HIS A 565 -21.81 -47.23 4.57
C HIS A 565 -21.13 -48.46 3.95
N VAL A 566 -19.86 -48.35 3.56
CA VAL A 566 -19.12 -49.45 2.94
C VAL A 566 -18.73 -50.50 3.99
N PHE A 567 -18.47 -50.17 5.26
CA PHE A 567 -17.87 -51.11 6.23
C PHE A 567 -18.77 -51.58 7.40
N GLY A 568 -20.08 -51.73 7.19
CA GLY A 568 -20.99 -52.16 8.27
C GLY A 568 -20.82 -53.59 8.78
N SER A 569 -20.39 -53.74 10.05
CA SER A 569 -21.08 -54.53 11.09
C SER A 569 -20.53 -54.21 12.49
N GLY A 570 -21.40 -53.73 13.39
CA GLY A 570 -21.17 -53.68 14.84
C GLY A 570 -21.34 -52.28 15.44
N GLU A 571 -22.22 -52.17 16.44
CA GLU A 571 -22.58 -50.99 17.26
C GLU A 571 -21.42 -50.34 18.05
N GLN A 572 -20.17 -50.47 17.59
CA GLN A 572 -18.98 -49.98 18.25
C GLN A 572 -18.28 -48.84 17.49
N ILE A 573 -18.82 -48.44 16.32
CA ILE A 573 -18.19 -47.46 15.41
C ILE A 573 -18.73 -46.03 15.62
N VAL A 574 -19.90 -45.86 16.27
CA VAL A 574 -20.41 -44.52 16.60
C VAL A 574 -19.50 -43.82 17.63
N SER A 575 -18.79 -44.58 18.49
CA SER A 575 -17.80 -44.03 19.42
C SER A 575 -16.48 -43.62 18.76
N ASP A 576 -16.14 -44.13 17.58
CA ASP A 576 -14.86 -43.84 16.91
C ASP A 576 -14.95 -42.63 15.96
N ILE A 577 -16.15 -42.24 15.52
CA ILE A 577 -16.38 -41.01 14.75
C ILE A 577 -16.21 -39.76 15.62
N ASP A 578 -16.67 -39.80 16.88
CA ASP A 578 -16.38 -38.76 17.87
C ASP A 578 -14.88 -38.70 18.23
N LEU A 579 -14.18 -39.84 18.11
CA LEU A 579 -12.75 -39.93 18.33
C LEU A 579 -11.93 -39.23 17.22
N VAL A 580 -12.30 -39.39 15.94
CA VAL A 580 -11.65 -38.69 14.81
C VAL A 580 -11.88 -37.18 14.85
N HIS A 581 -13.07 -36.73 15.26
CA HIS A 581 -13.33 -35.31 15.55
C HIS A 581 -12.51 -34.77 16.73
N SER A 582 -12.14 -35.63 17.70
CA SER A 582 -11.32 -35.24 18.86
C SER A 582 -9.81 -35.16 18.57
N PHE A 583 -9.33 -35.83 17.52
CA PHE A 583 -7.90 -35.86 17.14
C PHE A 583 -7.48 -34.79 16.12
N CYS A 584 -8.44 -34.13 15.47
CA CYS A 584 -8.18 -33.08 14.49
C CYS A 584 -8.35 -31.73 15.21
N PRO A 585 -7.27 -31.07 15.69
CA PRO A 585 -7.40 -29.80 16.39
C PRO A 585 -7.97 -28.76 15.43
N SER A 586 -9.10 -28.15 15.80
CA SER A 586 -9.59 -26.94 15.15
C SER A 586 -8.48 -25.88 15.23
N PRO A 587 -8.23 -25.07 14.18
CA PRO A 587 -7.35 -23.92 14.33
C PRO A 587 -7.97 -22.99 15.38
N LEU A 588 -7.42 -23.00 16.59
CA LEU A 588 -7.84 -22.10 17.65
C LEU A 588 -7.66 -20.66 17.16
N PRO A 589 -8.60 -19.74 17.46
CA PRO A 589 -8.34 -18.33 17.30
C PRO A 589 -7.08 -17.98 18.10
N PHE A 590 -6.16 -17.24 17.48
CA PHE A 590 -5.02 -16.63 18.14
C PHE A 590 -5.55 -15.70 19.23
N ASP A 591 -5.75 -16.23 20.44
CA ASP A 591 -5.69 -15.53 21.71
C ASP A 591 -5.93 -16.56 22.84
N SER A 592 -4.98 -16.62 23.78
CA SER A 592 -4.97 -17.33 25.08
C SER A 592 -4.26 -18.70 25.18
N LEU A 593 -2.98 -18.66 25.60
CA LEU A 593 -2.37 -19.36 26.77
C LEU A 593 -0.81 -19.28 26.71
N PRO A 594 -0.11 -19.38 27.86
CA PRO A 594 1.21 -18.79 28.06
C PRO A 594 2.38 -19.72 27.73
N ALA A 595 3.55 -19.10 27.62
CA ALA A 595 4.85 -19.68 27.36
C ALA A 595 5.16 -20.91 28.23
N ALA A 596 5.51 -22.01 27.57
CA ALA A 596 6.35 -23.06 28.14
C ALA A 596 7.68 -23.05 27.38
N GLN A 597 8.75 -22.66 28.07
CA GLN A 597 10.12 -22.67 27.59
C GLN A 597 10.70 -24.09 27.52
N SER A 598 11.51 -24.27 26.47
CA SER A 598 12.68 -25.15 26.31
C SER A 598 12.54 -26.66 26.51
N LEU A 599 12.75 -27.38 25.40
CA LEU A 599 13.96 -28.21 25.16
C LEU A 599 13.90 -28.78 23.73
N VAL A 600 14.57 -28.12 22.80
CA VAL A 600 14.85 -28.65 21.46
C VAL A 600 16.31 -29.10 21.44
N PRO A 601 16.63 -30.39 21.28
CA PRO A 601 17.94 -30.74 20.77
C PRO A 601 17.96 -30.43 19.28
N THR A 602 18.95 -29.65 18.88
CA THR A 602 19.32 -29.40 17.48
C THR A 602 19.58 -30.73 16.77
N ALA A 603 18.57 -31.25 16.07
CA ALA A 603 18.73 -32.34 15.11
C ALA A 603 18.95 -31.73 13.73
N ASN A 604 20.17 -31.94 13.21
CA ASN A 604 20.72 -31.32 12.02
C ASN A 604 19.88 -31.51 10.75
N VAL A 605 19.80 -30.42 9.96
CA VAL A 605 19.28 -30.31 8.57
C VAL A 605 19.80 -31.42 7.64
N VAL A 606 20.92 -32.06 7.99
CA VAL A 606 21.55 -33.17 7.25
C VAL A 606 20.76 -34.49 7.34
N THR A 607 19.90 -34.67 8.35
CA THR A 607 19.10 -35.92 8.54
C THR A 607 17.75 -35.91 7.82
N CYS A 608 17.18 -34.73 7.55
CA CYS A 608 15.89 -34.59 6.85
C CYS A 608 16.01 -34.80 5.33
N THR A 609 17.12 -34.39 4.72
CA THR A 609 17.39 -34.68 3.29
C THR A 609 17.54 -36.18 3.05
N SER A 610 18.03 -36.93 4.04
CA SER A 610 18.22 -38.38 3.96
C SER A 610 16.89 -39.14 3.96
N LEU A 611 15.91 -38.74 4.79
CA LEU A 611 14.62 -39.42 4.84
C LEU A 611 13.78 -39.20 3.57
N ALA A 612 13.76 -37.96 3.05
CA ALA A 612 13.10 -37.64 1.78
C ALA A 612 13.79 -38.36 0.62
N ALA A 613 15.12 -38.40 0.57
CA ALA A 613 15.87 -39.14 -0.45
C ALA A 613 15.60 -40.66 -0.38
N VAL A 614 15.49 -41.24 0.82
CA VAL A 614 15.15 -42.66 1.00
C VAL A 614 13.73 -42.94 0.52
N LEU A 615 12.75 -42.08 0.82
CA LEU A 615 11.38 -42.23 0.32
C LEU A 615 11.30 -42.06 -1.20
N ILE A 616 12.05 -41.12 -1.76
CA ILE A 616 12.16 -40.91 -3.21
C ILE A 616 12.77 -42.15 -3.87
N LEU A 617 13.84 -42.72 -3.31
CA LEU A 617 14.46 -43.95 -3.82
C LEU A 617 13.50 -45.15 -3.74
N ILE A 618 12.81 -45.34 -2.62
CA ILE A 618 11.82 -46.42 -2.46
C ILE A 618 10.68 -46.24 -3.47
N MET A 619 10.18 -45.02 -3.67
CA MET A 619 9.12 -44.75 -4.64
C MET A 619 9.58 -44.92 -6.09
N ILE A 620 10.80 -44.48 -6.44
CA ILE A 620 11.39 -44.70 -7.76
C ILE A 620 11.50 -46.20 -8.03
N MET A 621 11.95 -46.99 -7.06
CA MET A 621 12.03 -48.46 -7.18
C MET A 621 10.64 -49.08 -7.37
N LEU A 622 9.64 -48.67 -6.58
CA LEU A 622 8.27 -49.17 -6.71
C LEU A 622 7.60 -48.77 -8.03
N VAL A 623 7.91 -47.58 -8.57
CA VAL A 623 7.39 -47.09 -9.86
C VAL A 623 8.13 -47.74 -11.04
N SER A 624 9.44 -47.98 -10.94
CA SER A 624 10.18 -48.72 -11.96
C SER A 624 9.72 -50.17 -12.05
N ASP A 625 9.45 -50.81 -10.90
CA ASP A 625 8.89 -52.17 -10.85
C ASP A 625 7.47 -52.21 -11.43
N PHE A 626 6.67 -51.15 -11.24
CA PHE A 626 5.35 -50.99 -11.87
C PHE A 626 5.42 -50.88 -13.40
N TRP A 627 6.39 -50.13 -13.94
CA TRP A 627 6.61 -50.05 -15.39
C TRP A 627 7.10 -51.37 -15.98
N LEU A 628 7.88 -52.15 -15.23
CA LEU A 628 8.27 -53.52 -15.61
C LEU A 628 7.05 -54.48 -15.57
N LEU A 629 6.17 -54.35 -14.58
CA LEU A 629 4.92 -55.12 -14.47
C LEU A 629 3.87 -54.78 -15.55
N LEU A 630 3.93 -53.59 -16.13
CA LEU A 630 3.12 -53.22 -17.31
C LEU A 630 3.65 -53.84 -18.62
N GLY A 631 4.94 -54.19 -18.67
CA GLY A 631 5.60 -54.75 -19.84
C GLY A 631 5.54 -56.27 -19.96
N ASP A 632 5.27 -57.00 -18.86
CA ASP A 632 5.31 -58.46 -18.83
C ASP A 632 4.07 -59.07 -18.14
N PRO A 633 3.09 -59.61 -18.89
CA PRO A 633 1.83 -60.11 -18.33
C PRO A 633 1.99 -61.38 -17.47
N GLU A 634 3.13 -62.09 -17.51
CA GLU A 634 3.35 -63.30 -16.69
C GLU A 634 3.81 -63.00 -15.26
N MET A 635 4.37 -61.83 -14.96
CA MET A 635 4.84 -61.48 -13.61
C MET A 635 3.73 -61.04 -12.63
N VAL A 636 2.49 -60.92 -13.10
CA VAL A 636 1.35 -60.43 -12.29
C VAL A 636 0.67 -61.57 -11.49
N HIS A 637 1.04 -62.84 -11.70
CA HIS A 637 0.41 -64.02 -11.09
C HIS A 637 1.05 -64.53 -9.79
#